data_AF-F3P9C6-F1
#
_entry.id   AF-F3P9C6-F1
#
_cell.length_a   1.000
_cell.length_b   1.000
_cell.length_c   1.000
_cell.angle_alpha   90.00
_cell.angle_beta   90.00
_cell.angle_gamma   90.00
#
_symmetry.space_group_name_H-M   'P 1'
#
loop_
_entity.id
_entity.type
_entity.pdbx_description
1 polymer ?
#
loop_
_entity_poly.entity_id
_entity_poly.type
_entity_poly.pdbx_seq_one_letter_code
_entity_poly.pdbx_strand_id
1 'polypeptide(L)'
;MKDEGTLDVLNRLRMDVSALGVHELDHGLGDLEGRVLPYATFPVLAANVSGSDALSAEGDGRGISIKEVDGVRVGFIGVVTDELPKLVSSSTRAQLTVAPAVATANARAAELKDGDPDNGEADVVVVLSHEDAASTATGFSKNVDAVVAGRSHVSYAQTVTGVEGNQIAVVQPDHYGLKLGMIRLNYDRDTKKVSVINVENQDLRQEYCHEDDFDGINIFSYKRYNKMMDLGAAQPVAQLGTDYLRGSDGVTPGAHTGTESTAADLVAESYRYWLADIDPMERPPASAHYVGVVRADDLKADFRYKSTGNYHGEVPADQVDGLFTVDEVRNVSPDDKAMGYLAMTGAELKALIAQQWRPGADPAAVQLGLSANVDVIADAAAQTEDGAAPSIREVRVDGQVLEDTDTVVVASTQELLTGGAGFTLPNGSGVVNVGSLGRDITTNYLASFNQQILKPSYAKRQVGMSAVPKPGRAGFVTVTMDSLAYTHSTEQVLGARRVRAVSGDKEFFSQNIDLTVDRTGPTTGKASFDLAVPADAPTGACRSAEATTCRWVTLESVDGVGRVLNSFYVEVPADAKPIATPSATVGAQPAPSSAPSAAPSPGAPSSAPSAEPSEVATVTPSASPGAQPAPSATAGSGGASDGEAVASPGGGGDGSAAPVGVGGLPAATSGAGNAAPEDRGGDGRPAGGTGGWSLARTGTSLGAGVIALTLIAGGYLILRRRRQVD
;
A
#
# COMPACT_ATOMS: atom_id res chain seq x y z
N MET A 1 6.54 18.31 7.20
CA MET A 1 6.00 19.62 6.76
C MET A 1 4.99 19.39 5.65
N LYS A 2 3.75 19.84 5.88
CA LYS A 2 2.62 19.67 4.97
C LYS A 2 2.77 20.65 3.79
N ASP A 3 3.32 20.25 2.65
CA ASP A 3 3.33 20.99 1.36
C ASP A 3 3.98 22.39 1.29
N GLU A 4 4.25 23.07 2.42
CA GLU A 4 4.78 24.44 2.50
C GLU A 4 6.08 24.61 1.72
N GLY A 5 6.94 23.59 1.70
CA GLY A 5 8.17 23.60 0.91
C GLY A 5 7.92 23.60 -0.59
N THR A 6 6.88 22.88 -1.05
CA THR A 6 6.45 22.86 -2.46
C THR A 6 5.84 24.20 -2.84
N LEU A 7 4.93 24.73 -2.02
CA LEU A 7 4.29 26.02 -2.26
C LEU A 7 5.29 27.19 -2.23
N ASP A 8 6.27 27.18 -1.33
CA ASP A 8 7.36 28.18 -1.27
C ASP A 8 8.21 28.19 -2.54
N VAL A 9 8.41 27.03 -3.18
CA VAL A 9 9.06 26.94 -4.50
C VAL A 9 8.15 27.46 -5.61
N LEU A 10 6.88 27.04 -5.67
CA LEU A 10 5.93 27.49 -6.70
C LEU A 10 5.67 29.01 -6.64
N ASN A 11 5.59 29.58 -5.44
CA ASN A 11 5.49 31.02 -5.21
C ASN A 11 6.74 31.77 -5.70
N ARG A 12 7.95 31.22 -5.51
CA ARG A 12 9.21 31.80 -6.03
C ARG A 12 9.33 31.70 -7.54
N LEU A 13 8.88 30.60 -8.13
CA LEU A 13 8.77 30.41 -9.58
C LEU A 13 7.70 31.32 -10.21
N ARG A 14 6.86 31.96 -9.38
CA ARG A 14 5.74 32.82 -9.79
C ARG A 14 4.77 32.07 -10.72
N MET A 15 4.35 30.89 -10.26
CA MET A 15 3.26 30.15 -10.89
C MET A 15 2.07 31.11 -11.11
N ASP A 16 1.47 31.09 -12.31
CA ASP A 16 0.39 32.01 -12.65
C ASP A 16 -0.97 31.54 -12.11
N VAL A 17 -1.17 30.22 -12.06
CA VAL A 17 -2.45 29.56 -11.76
C VAL A 17 -2.20 28.05 -11.58
N SER A 18 -3.00 27.39 -10.76
CA SER A 18 -3.11 25.92 -10.71
C SER A 18 -4.57 25.48 -10.81
N ALA A 19 -4.81 24.23 -11.22
CA ALA A 19 -6.05 23.55 -10.84
C ALA A 19 -5.91 22.96 -9.43
N LEU A 20 -7.04 22.75 -8.75
CA LEU A 20 -7.08 21.86 -7.58
C LEU A 20 -6.85 20.41 -8.03
N GLY A 21 -6.01 19.66 -7.32
CA GLY A 21 -5.88 18.22 -7.47
C GLY A 21 -6.53 17.45 -6.34
N VAL A 22 -6.38 16.13 -6.36
CA VAL A 22 -6.94 15.27 -5.30
C VAL A 22 -6.14 15.35 -4.00
N HIS A 23 -4.81 15.52 -4.11
CA HIS A 23 -3.88 15.48 -2.96
C HIS A 23 -3.84 16.77 -2.14
N GLU A 24 -4.26 17.91 -2.69
CA GLU A 24 -4.51 19.13 -1.91
C GLU A 24 -5.61 18.95 -0.85
N LEU A 25 -6.34 17.82 -0.88
CA LEU A 25 -7.35 17.42 0.10
C LEU A 25 -6.92 16.24 1.01
N ASP A 26 -5.68 15.74 0.92
CA ASP A 26 -5.18 14.62 1.75
C ASP A 26 -5.21 14.94 3.26
N HIS A 27 -5.05 16.21 3.63
CA HIS A 27 -5.19 16.70 5.01
C HIS A 27 -6.59 17.24 5.35
N GLY A 28 -7.56 17.03 4.45
CA GLY A 28 -8.96 17.42 4.58
C GLY A 28 -9.23 18.89 4.24
N LEU A 29 -10.51 19.19 3.98
CA LEU A 29 -10.94 20.51 3.50
C LEU A 29 -10.49 21.69 4.39
N GLY A 30 -10.54 21.54 5.71
CA GLY A 30 -10.13 22.62 6.63
C GLY A 30 -8.63 22.97 6.58
N ASP A 31 -7.77 22.05 6.14
CA ASP A 31 -6.33 22.31 5.93
C ASP A 31 -6.09 22.97 4.56
N LEU A 32 -6.86 22.61 3.52
CA LEU A 32 -6.92 23.34 2.25
C LEU A 32 -7.30 24.81 2.47
N GLU A 33 -8.45 25.05 3.12
CA GLU A 33 -9.00 26.39 3.35
C GLU A 33 -8.14 27.23 4.32
N GLY A 34 -7.67 26.61 5.42
CA GLY A 34 -7.00 27.33 6.50
C GLY A 34 -5.49 27.55 6.28
N ARG A 35 -4.86 26.80 5.36
CA ARG A 35 -3.40 26.78 5.21
C ARG A 35 -2.92 26.77 3.75
N VAL A 36 -3.47 25.92 2.88
CA VAL A 36 -2.96 25.79 1.50
C VAL A 36 -3.34 27.01 0.66
N LEU A 37 -4.63 27.33 0.54
CA LEU A 37 -5.11 28.47 -0.26
C LEU A 37 -4.50 29.81 0.23
N PRO A 38 -4.46 30.14 1.54
CA PRO A 38 -3.88 31.40 2.01
C PRO A 38 -2.35 31.49 1.87
N TYR A 39 -1.66 30.39 1.58
CA TYR A 39 -0.20 30.35 1.42
C TYR A 39 0.24 30.36 -0.06
N ALA A 40 -0.61 29.94 -0.98
CA ALA A 40 -0.36 30.08 -2.41
C ALA A 40 -0.40 31.57 -2.80
N THR A 41 0.56 32.03 -3.62
CA THR A 41 0.53 33.38 -4.20
C THR A 41 -0.10 33.41 -5.60
N PHE A 42 -0.88 32.39 -5.92
CA PHE A 42 -1.50 32.13 -7.22
C PHE A 42 -2.84 31.41 -7.03
N PRO A 43 -3.85 31.66 -7.88
CA PRO A 43 -5.17 31.09 -7.70
C PRO A 43 -5.20 29.57 -7.95
N VAL A 44 -5.93 28.85 -7.10
CA VAL A 44 -6.19 27.40 -7.22
C VAL A 44 -7.62 27.18 -7.71
N LEU A 45 -7.76 26.84 -8.99
CA LEU A 45 -9.05 26.83 -9.70
C LEU A 45 -9.75 25.46 -9.63
N ALA A 46 -11.06 25.46 -9.33
CA ALA A 46 -11.90 24.27 -9.29
C ALA A 46 -13.35 24.55 -9.74
N ALA A 47 -13.55 24.90 -11.01
CA ALA A 47 -14.83 25.34 -11.58
C ALA A 47 -15.98 24.32 -11.47
N ASN A 48 -15.65 23.03 -11.29
CA ASN A 48 -16.60 21.93 -11.13
C ASN A 48 -16.76 21.42 -9.69
N VAL A 49 -16.13 22.06 -8.70
CA VAL A 49 -16.25 21.71 -7.28
C VAL A 49 -17.02 22.82 -6.55
N SER A 50 -17.87 22.44 -5.60
CA SER A 50 -18.67 23.35 -4.79
C SER A 50 -18.82 22.82 -3.36
N GLY A 51 -19.16 23.69 -2.41
CA GLY A 51 -19.29 23.35 -0.98
C GLY A 51 -18.21 23.96 -0.07
N SER A 52 -17.22 24.65 -0.65
CA SER A 52 -16.22 25.46 0.06
C SER A 52 -16.27 26.89 -0.46
N ASP A 53 -16.58 27.85 0.42
CA ASP A 53 -16.62 29.28 0.07
C ASP A 53 -15.21 29.82 -0.24
N ALA A 54 -14.19 29.33 0.48
CA ALA A 54 -12.80 29.75 0.28
C ALA A 54 -12.26 29.26 -1.08
N LEU A 55 -12.47 27.99 -1.43
CA LEU A 55 -12.11 27.47 -2.76
C LEU A 55 -12.94 28.13 -3.87
N SER A 56 -14.21 28.43 -3.62
CA SER A 56 -15.05 29.12 -4.61
C SER A 56 -14.57 30.55 -4.88
N ALA A 57 -13.97 31.22 -3.88
CA ALA A 57 -13.42 32.57 -4.02
C ALA A 57 -12.09 32.65 -4.79
N GLU A 58 -11.45 31.52 -5.09
CA GLU A 58 -10.23 31.47 -5.89
C GLU A 58 -10.48 31.86 -7.35
N GLY A 59 -9.51 32.58 -7.94
CA GLY A 59 -9.67 33.16 -9.27
C GLY A 59 -10.68 34.30 -9.28
N ASP A 60 -11.80 34.11 -9.97
CA ASP A 60 -12.86 35.11 -10.18
C ASP A 60 -14.21 34.76 -9.52
N GLY A 61 -14.28 33.69 -8.72
CA GLY A 61 -15.54 33.17 -8.17
C GLY A 61 -16.14 31.98 -8.94
N ARG A 62 -15.61 31.64 -10.12
CA ARG A 62 -16.15 30.58 -11.02
C ARG A 62 -15.16 29.46 -11.30
N GLY A 63 -14.00 29.47 -10.64
CA GLY A 63 -12.87 28.61 -10.98
C GLY A 63 -12.19 29.02 -12.29
N ILE A 64 -12.19 30.31 -12.61
CA ILE A 64 -11.55 30.90 -13.79
C ILE A 64 -10.51 31.96 -13.36
N SER A 65 -9.41 32.06 -14.11
CA SER A 65 -8.47 33.18 -14.05
C SER A 65 -8.22 33.72 -15.46
N ILE A 66 -8.24 35.05 -15.65
CA ILE A 66 -7.95 35.67 -16.95
C ILE A 66 -6.67 36.50 -16.83
N LYS A 67 -5.67 36.19 -17.66
CA LYS A 67 -4.41 36.92 -17.75
C LYS A 67 -4.25 37.58 -19.12
N GLU A 68 -3.93 38.87 -19.13
CA GLU A 68 -3.60 39.57 -20.38
C GLU A 68 -2.10 39.46 -20.67
N VAL A 69 -1.76 39.08 -21.91
CA VAL A 69 -0.39 39.01 -22.43
C VAL A 69 -0.33 39.77 -23.74
N ASP A 70 0.39 40.90 -23.78
CA ASP A 70 0.48 41.81 -24.92
C ASP A 70 -0.88 42.19 -25.54
N GLY A 71 -1.93 42.37 -24.74
CA GLY A 71 -3.28 42.67 -25.23
C GLY A 71 -4.03 41.47 -25.83
N VAL A 72 -3.60 40.23 -25.54
CA VAL A 72 -4.36 38.99 -25.79
C VAL A 72 -4.79 38.43 -24.44
N ARG A 73 -6.08 38.16 -24.25
CA ARG A 73 -6.59 37.62 -22.98
C ARG A 73 -6.57 36.10 -23.01
N VAL A 74 -5.86 35.48 -22.07
CA VAL A 74 -5.81 34.03 -21.87
C VAL A 74 -6.66 33.68 -20.66
N GLY A 75 -7.75 32.96 -20.89
CA GLY A 75 -8.62 32.42 -19.84
C GLY A 75 -8.18 31.02 -19.45
N PHE A 76 -7.99 30.80 -18.15
CA PHE A 76 -7.65 29.52 -17.55
C PHE A 76 -8.86 29.00 -16.78
N ILE A 77 -9.28 27.76 -17.02
CA ILE A 77 -10.39 27.11 -16.34
C ILE A 77 -9.83 25.90 -15.60
N GLY A 78 -9.95 25.85 -14.27
CA GLY A 78 -9.55 24.67 -13.49
C GLY A 78 -10.69 23.67 -13.33
N VAL A 79 -10.44 22.38 -13.53
CA VAL A 79 -11.38 21.31 -13.19
C VAL A 79 -10.69 20.11 -12.55
N VAL A 80 -11.36 19.49 -11.59
CA VAL A 80 -10.91 18.32 -10.82
C VAL A 80 -11.63 17.07 -11.34
N THR A 81 -11.03 15.89 -11.18
CA THR A 81 -11.60 14.63 -11.69
C THR A 81 -13.01 14.32 -11.17
N ASP A 82 -13.83 13.73 -12.03
CA ASP A 82 -15.15 13.20 -11.69
C ASP A 82 -15.06 12.09 -10.62
N GLU A 83 -13.90 11.45 -10.49
CA GLU A 83 -13.65 10.42 -9.48
C GLU A 83 -13.29 10.97 -8.09
N LEU A 84 -13.11 12.29 -7.90
CA LEU A 84 -12.69 12.90 -6.63
C LEU A 84 -13.43 12.34 -5.39
N PRO A 85 -14.75 12.09 -5.39
CA PRO A 85 -15.46 11.48 -4.26
C PRO A 85 -15.02 10.04 -3.88
N LYS A 86 -14.34 9.30 -4.78
CA LYS A 86 -13.72 8.00 -4.49
C LYS A 86 -12.33 8.11 -3.88
N LEU A 87 -11.69 9.29 -3.98
CA LEU A 87 -10.26 9.50 -3.76
C LEU A 87 -9.95 10.31 -2.49
N VAL A 88 -10.96 10.95 -1.88
CA VAL A 88 -10.82 11.75 -0.64
C VAL A 88 -11.50 11.10 0.55
N SER A 89 -11.15 11.56 1.76
CA SER A 89 -11.76 11.10 3.02
C SER A 89 -13.28 11.29 3.04
N SER A 90 -13.97 10.40 3.74
CA SER A 90 -15.44 10.42 3.90
C SER A 90 -15.98 11.75 4.43
N SER A 91 -15.22 12.41 5.32
CA SER A 91 -15.54 13.72 5.88
C SER A 91 -15.40 14.85 4.84
N THR A 92 -14.40 14.80 3.97
CA THR A 92 -14.23 15.76 2.86
C THR A 92 -15.31 15.57 1.80
N ARG A 93 -15.58 14.31 1.41
CA ARG A 93 -16.66 13.94 0.48
C ARG A 93 -18.04 14.44 0.95
N ALA A 94 -18.31 14.42 2.25
CA ALA A 94 -19.59 14.90 2.79
C ALA A 94 -19.80 16.43 2.67
N GLN A 95 -18.74 17.20 2.38
CA GLN A 95 -18.77 18.65 2.28
C GLN A 95 -18.71 19.14 0.82
N LEU A 96 -18.06 18.40 -0.08
CA LEU A 96 -17.85 18.80 -1.47
C LEU A 96 -18.81 18.11 -2.45
N THR A 97 -19.33 18.88 -3.41
CA THR A 97 -20.10 18.38 -4.56
C THR A 97 -19.33 18.62 -5.85
N VAL A 98 -19.23 17.57 -6.68
CA VAL A 98 -18.46 17.56 -7.93
C VAL A 98 -19.40 17.43 -9.12
N ALA A 99 -19.28 18.35 -10.08
CA ALA A 99 -19.97 18.32 -11.38
C ALA A 99 -19.05 17.73 -12.46
N PRO A 100 -19.58 17.19 -13.58
CA PRO A 100 -18.75 16.56 -14.61
C PRO A 100 -17.73 17.53 -15.23
N ALA A 101 -16.45 17.22 -15.08
CA ALA A 101 -15.31 18.10 -15.35
C ALA A 101 -15.31 18.64 -16.79
N VAL A 102 -15.42 17.76 -17.78
CA VAL A 102 -15.41 18.13 -19.21
C VAL A 102 -16.63 18.96 -19.58
N ALA A 103 -17.82 18.65 -19.03
CA ALA A 103 -19.04 19.40 -19.30
C ALA A 103 -18.98 20.81 -18.69
N THR A 104 -18.50 20.93 -17.46
CA THR A 104 -18.32 22.22 -16.77
C THR A 104 -17.27 23.08 -17.47
N ALA A 105 -16.12 22.51 -17.84
CA ALA A 105 -15.08 23.21 -18.58
C ALA A 105 -15.58 23.71 -19.95
N ASN A 106 -16.37 22.89 -20.67
CA ASN A 106 -17.00 23.31 -21.93
C ASN A 106 -18.02 24.44 -21.75
N ALA A 107 -18.81 24.44 -20.67
CA ALA A 107 -19.73 25.52 -20.35
C ALA A 107 -18.97 26.83 -20.07
N ARG A 108 -17.95 26.79 -19.21
CA ARG A 108 -17.09 27.96 -18.92
C ARG A 108 -16.34 28.45 -20.16
N ALA A 109 -15.82 27.55 -21.00
CA ALA A 109 -15.18 27.94 -22.25
C ALA A 109 -16.16 28.60 -23.23
N ALA A 110 -17.45 28.23 -23.20
CA ALA A 110 -18.48 28.91 -23.98
C ALA A 110 -18.83 30.30 -23.44
N GLU A 111 -18.93 30.47 -22.12
CA GLU A 111 -19.08 31.80 -21.49
C GLU A 111 -17.95 32.72 -21.95
N LEU A 112 -16.68 32.31 -21.80
CA LEU A 112 -15.50 33.12 -22.18
C LEU A 112 -15.37 33.45 -23.70
N LYS A 113 -16.33 33.03 -24.54
CA LYS A 113 -16.31 33.15 -26.01
C LYS A 113 -17.64 33.65 -26.60
N ASP A 114 -18.66 33.94 -25.78
CA ASP A 114 -20.02 34.25 -26.28
C ASP A 114 -20.23 35.72 -26.68
N GLY A 115 -19.32 36.60 -26.28
CA GLY A 115 -19.33 38.04 -26.53
C GLY A 115 -19.92 38.88 -25.41
N ASP A 116 -20.29 38.30 -24.27
CA ASP A 116 -20.84 39.02 -23.11
C ASP A 116 -19.71 39.59 -22.22
N PRO A 117 -19.51 40.93 -22.19
CA PRO A 117 -18.45 41.53 -21.38
C PRO A 117 -18.65 41.33 -19.87
N ASP A 118 -19.86 41.04 -19.40
CA ASP A 118 -20.17 40.87 -17.97
C ASP A 118 -19.60 39.55 -17.41
N ASN A 119 -19.34 38.56 -18.28
CA ASN A 119 -18.76 37.26 -17.89
C ASN A 119 -17.22 37.22 -18.04
N GLY A 120 -16.59 38.27 -18.55
CA GLY A 120 -15.14 38.30 -18.81
C GLY A 120 -14.70 37.44 -20.01
N GLU A 121 -14.48 38.08 -21.15
CA GLU A 121 -14.14 37.40 -22.41
C GLU A 121 -12.65 36.98 -22.54
N ALA A 122 -12.35 35.89 -23.27
CA ALA A 122 -10.99 35.39 -23.51
C ALA A 122 -10.67 35.10 -25.00
N ASP A 123 -9.53 35.59 -25.46
CA ASP A 123 -9.01 35.38 -26.81
C ASP A 123 -8.42 33.98 -27.01
N VAL A 124 -7.86 33.38 -25.95
CA VAL A 124 -7.37 32.00 -25.87
C VAL A 124 -7.92 31.34 -24.60
N VAL A 125 -8.37 30.08 -24.67
CA VAL A 125 -8.87 29.34 -23.49
C VAL A 125 -8.06 28.08 -23.25
N VAL A 126 -7.55 27.95 -22.02
CA VAL A 126 -6.74 26.83 -21.53
C VAL A 126 -7.49 26.15 -20.39
N VAL A 127 -7.71 24.84 -20.49
CA VAL A 127 -8.25 24.04 -19.38
C VAL A 127 -7.09 23.42 -18.59
N LEU A 128 -7.05 23.69 -17.29
CA LEU A 128 -6.19 23.01 -16.32
C LEU A 128 -7.02 21.87 -15.73
N SER A 129 -6.72 20.63 -16.10
CA SER A 129 -7.57 19.48 -15.84
C SER A 129 -6.84 18.45 -14.98
N HIS A 130 -7.30 18.22 -13.75
CA HIS A 130 -6.79 17.11 -12.93
C HIS A 130 -7.43 15.78 -13.36
N GLU A 131 -7.39 15.50 -14.66
CA GLU A 131 -7.91 14.31 -15.35
C GLU A 131 -6.87 13.76 -16.32
N ASP A 132 -7.05 12.52 -16.75
CA ASP A 132 -6.16 11.84 -17.70
C ASP A 132 -6.38 12.35 -19.13
N ALA A 133 -5.33 12.90 -19.74
CA ALA A 133 -5.37 13.44 -21.11
C ALA A 133 -5.89 12.43 -22.13
N ALA A 134 -5.47 11.16 -22.01
CA ALA A 134 -5.85 10.10 -22.93
C ALA A 134 -7.35 9.75 -22.90
N SER A 135 -8.03 10.04 -21.80
CA SER A 135 -9.43 9.69 -21.55
C SER A 135 -10.39 10.84 -21.83
N THR A 136 -10.00 12.08 -21.52
CA THR A 136 -10.92 13.24 -21.52
C THR A 136 -10.68 14.25 -22.65
N ALA A 137 -9.47 14.35 -23.20
CA ALA A 137 -9.09 15.52 -24.00
C ALA A 137 -9.85 15.68 -25.33
N THR A 138 -10.38 14.59 -25.90
CA THR A 138 -11.23 14.64 -27.11
C THR A 138 -12.67 15.11 -26.82
N GLY A 139 -13.08 15.18 -25.54
CA GLY A 139 -14.41 15.64 -25.12
C GLY A 139 -14.55 17.16 -25.03
N PHE A 140 -13.47 17.92 -25.11
CA PHE A 140 -13.51 19.39 -25.09
C PHE A 140 -14.00 19.97 -26.43
N SER A 141 -14.71 21.09 -26.34
CA SER A 141 -15.41 21.80 -27.42
C SER A 141 -14.50 22.71 -28.25
N LYS A 142 -15.05 23.33 -29.31
CA LYS A 142 -14.33 24.31 -30.15
C LYS A 142 -13.87 25.58 -29.43
N ASN A 143 -14.38 25.80 -28.23
CA ASN A 143 -14.06 26.97 -27.42
C ASN A 143 -12.82 26.76 -26.54
N VAL A 144 -12.27 25.55 -26.50
CA VAL A 144 -11.02 25.20 -25.79
C VAL A 144 -9.88 25.09 -26.81
N ASP A 145 -8.80 25.83 -26.58
CA ASP A 145 -7.62 25.87 -27.45
C ASP A 145 -6.50 24.93 -26.96
N ALA A 146 -6.39 24.77 -25.64
CA ALA A 146 -5.37 23.94 -25.00
C ALA A 146 -5.86 23.28 -23.69
N VAL A 147 -5.22 22.16 -23.34
CA VAL A 147 -5.44 21.40 -22.10
C VAL A 147 -4.09 21.06 -21.46
N VAL A 148 -3.95 21.38 -20.17
CA VAL A 148 -2.88 20.89 -19.31
C VAL A 148 -3.51 19.90 -18.33
N ALA A 149 -3.20 18.62 -18.52
CA ALA A 149 -3.81 17.48 -17.84
C ALA A 149 -2.93 16.94 -16.70
N GLY A 150 -3.45 15.99 -15.90
CA GLY A 150 -2.80 15.47 -14.70
C GLY A 150 -3.26 14.08 -14.26
N ARG A 151 -3.34 13.86 -12.93
CA ARG A 151 -3.79 12.63 -12.27
C ARG A 151 -2.93 11.36 -12.50
N SER A 152 -3.02 10.67 -13.63
CA SER A 152 -2.41 9.32 -13.83
C SER A 152 -0.87 9.22 -13.87
N HIS A 153 -0.13 10.31 -13.65
CA HIS A 153 1.34 10.32 -13.68
C HIS A 153 1.97 9.85 -15.02
N VAL A 154 1.21 9.85 -16.13
CA VAL A 154 1.72 9.48 -17.46
C VAL A 154 2.20 10.67 -18.27
N SER A 155 3.11 10.39 -19.22
CA SER A 155 3.57 11.38 -20.21
C SER A 155 2.69 11.35 -21.46
N TYR A 156 1.88 12.38 -21.67
CA TYR A 156 1.07 12.60 -22.87
C TYR A 156 1.42 13.97 -23.48
N ALA A 157 1.66 14.03 -24.79
CA ALA A 157 1.86 15.28 -25.51
C ALA A 157 1.45 15.11 -26.98
N GLN A 158 0.32 15.70 -27.38
CA GLN A 158 -0.17 15.68 -28.76
C GLN A 158 -1.25 16.73 -29.03
N THR A 159 -1.45 17.07 -30.30
CA THR A 159 -2.65 17.77 -30.76
C THR A 159 -3.77 16.76 -30.97
N VAL A 160 -4.91 16.93 -30.29
CA VAL A 160 -6.08 16.07 -30.44
C VAL A 160 -7.19 16.77 -31.22
N THR A 161 -8.14 15.99 -31.75
CA THR A 161 -9.40 16.50 -32.29
C THR A 161 -10.45 16.54 -31.19
N GLY A 162 -10.97 17.73 -30.87
CA GLY A 162 -12.07 17.93 -29.92
C GLY A 162 -13.42 17.49 -30.48
N VAL A 163 -14.46 17.52 -29.64
CA VAL A 163 -15.78 16.93 -29.95
C VAL A 163 -16.51 17.62 -31.11
N GLU A 164 -16.14 18.86 -31.43
CA GLU A 164 -16.66 19.63 -32.56
C GLU A 164 -15.71 19.68 -33.77
N GLY A 165 -14.65 18.87 -33.78
CA GLY A 165 -13.68 18.79 -34.89
C GLY A 165 -12.57 19.85 -34.87
N ASN A 166 -12.48 20.65 -33.81
CA ASN A 166 -11.38 21.58 -33.56
C ASN A 166 -10.08 20.86 -33.17
N GLN A 167 -8.94 21.53 -33.35
CA GLN A 167 -7.66 21.06 -32.82
C GLN A 167 -7.42 21.64 -31.43
N ILE A 168 -6.98 20.79 -30.50
CA ILE A 168 -6.67 21.16 -29.11
C ILE A 168 -5.23 20.72 -28.82
N ALA A 169 -4.39 21.61 -28.29
CA ALA A 169 -3.06 21.26 -27.80
C ALA A 169 -3.15 20.60 -26.41
N VAL A 170 -2.59 19.41 -26.21
CA VAL A 170 -2.75 18.67 -24.95
C VAL A 170 -1.41 18.17 -24.41
N VAL A 171 -1.07 18.57 -23.18
CA VAL A 171 0.07 18.02 -22.42
C VAL A 171 -0.37 17.43 -21.10
N GLN A 172 0.31 16.36 -20.68
CA GLN A 172 0.32 15.80 -19.34
C GLN A 172 1.78 15.44 -19.06
N PRO A 173 2.53 16.23 -18.25
CA PRO A 173 3.98 16.15 -18.20
C PRO A 173 4.51 15.15 -17.18
N ASP A 174 4.05 13.89 -17.23
CA ASP A 174 4.55 12.82 -16.37
C ASP A 174 4.28 13.17 -14.88
N HIS A 175 5.22 12.91 -13.96
CA HIS A 175 5.09 13.26 -12.54
C HIS A 175 6.43 13.70 -11.91
N TYR A 176 6.41 14.08 -10.63
CA TYR A 176 7.58 14.46 -9.80
C TYR A 176 8.53 15.52 -10.39
N GLY A 177 8.06 16.37 -11.30
CA GLY A 177 8.92 17.34 -11.99
C GLY A 177 9.94 16.69 -12.94
N LEU A 178 9.75 15.42 -13.33
CA LEU A 178 10.63 14.73 -14.28
C LEU A 178 10.53 15.32 -15.69
N LYS A 179 9.41 16.00 -16.03
CA LYS A 179 9.20 16.67 -17.31
C LYS A 179 8.52 18.02 -17.15
N LEU A 180 8.71 18.88 -18.16
CA LEU A 180 7.99 20.14 -18.34
C LEU A 180 7.05 20.04 -19.55
N GLY A 181 5.77 20.31 -19.34
CA GLY A 181 4.77 20.33 -20.41
C GLY A 181 4.79 21.67 -21.13
N MET A 182 4.96 21.66 -22.45
CA MET A 182 5.10 22.85 -23.27
C MET A 182 4.07 22.86 -24.40
N ILE A 183 3.23 23.89 -24.40
CA ILE A 183 2.30 24.19 -25.49
C ILE A 183 2.69 25.51 -26.12
N ARG A 184 2.82 25.52 -27.45
CA ARG A 184 3.02 26.73 -28.24
C ARG A 184 1.83 26.93 -29.17
N LEU A 185 1.11 28.03 -28.97
CA LEU A 185 0.02 28.48 -29.82
C LEU A 185 0.43 29.70 -30.64
N ASN A 186 -0.27 29.95 -31.74
CA ASN A 186 -0.25 31.19 -32.49
C ASN A 186 -1.65 31.81 -32.46
N TYR A 187 -1.78 33.06 -32.03
CA TYR A 187 -3.01 33.83 -32.08
C TYR A 187 -2.90 34.92 -33.17
N ASP A 188 -3.73 34.82 -34.18
CA ASP A 188 -3.86 35.78 -35.26
C ASP A 188 -4.80 36.92 -34.84
N ARG A 189 -4.26 38.14 -34.67
CA ARG A 189 -5.01 39.28 -34.11
C ARG A 189 -6.08 39.85 -35.04
N ASP A 190 -5.94 39.67 -36.35
CA ASP A 190 -6.89 40.20 -37.35
C ASP A 190 -8.13 39.32 -37.48
N THR A 191 -7.93 38.00 -37.42
CA THR A 191 -8.99 36.99 -37.54
C THR A 191 -9.47 36.43 -36.20
N LYS A 192 -8.77 36.74 -35.10
CA LYS A 192 -8.94 36.19 -33.75
C LYS A 192 -8.85 34.66 -33.68
N LYS A 193 -8.07 34.04 -34.57
CA LYS A 193 -7.93 32.59 -34.66
C LYS A 193 -6.70 32.08 -33.92
N VAL A 194 -6.88 31.00 -33.18
CA VAL A 194 -5.80 30.23 -32.57
C VAL A 194 -5.40 29.07 -33.48
N SER A 195 -4.11 28.76 -33.54
CA SER A 195 -3.58 27.52 -34.13
C SER A 195 -2.45 26.93 -33.29
N VAL A 196 -2.35 25.60 -33.29
CA VAL A 196 -1.30 24.88 -32.56
C VAL A 196 -0.01 24.88 -33.37
N ILE A 197 1.11 25.23 -32.72
CA ILE A 197 2.45 25.26 -33.32
C ILE A 197 3.33 24.13 -32.79
N ASN A 198 3.33 23.87 -31.48
CA ASN A 198 4.04 22.74 -30.88
C ASN A 198 3.34 22.24 -29.61
N VAL A 199 3.51 20.96 -29.33
CA VAL A 199 3.05 20.28 -28.11
C VAL A 199 4.10 19.25 -27.72
N GLU A 200 4.77 19.42 -26.59
CA GLU A 200 5.84 18.52 -26.14
C GLU A 200 5.93 18.40 -24.62
N ASN A 201 6.52 17.30 -24.15
CA ASN A 201 6.97 17.14 -22.77
C ASN A 201 8.50 17.06 -22.77
N GLN A 202 9.18 18.11 -22.34
CA GLN A 202 10.64 18.18 -22.23
C GLN A 202 11.11 17.35 -21.02
N ASP A 203 12.04 16.42 -21.21
CA ASP A 203 12.56 15.56 -20.12
C ASP A 203 13.66 16.28 -19.33
N LEU A 204 13.34 16.67 -18.09
CA LEU A 204 14.23 17.47 -17.26
C LEU A 204 15.36 16.65 -16.61
N ARG A 205 15.29 15.31 -16.66
CA ARG A 205 16.32 14.43 -16.05
C ARG A 205 17.67 14.47 -16.77
N GLN A 206 17.69 15.01 -18.00
CA GLN A 206 18.90 15.15 -18.82
C GLN A 206 19.42 16.60 -18.82
N GLU A 207 18.73 17.53 -18.16
CA GLU A 207 19.12 18.93 -18.11
C GLU A 207 19.94 19.24 -16.86
N TYR A 208 20.98 20.07 -17.03
CA TYR A 208 21.84 20.52 -15.96
C TYR A 208 21.57 22.01 -15.73
N CYS A 209 20.81 22.34 -14.69
CA CYS A 209 20.62 23.73 -14.29
C CYS A 209 21.83 24.22 -13.47
N HIS A 210 22.31 25.42 -13.77
CA HIS A 210 23.36 26.12 -13.04
C HIS A 210 22.77 27.21 -12.12
N GLU A 211 23.53 27.62 -11.09
CA GLU A 211 23.10 28.67 -10.14
C GLU A 211 22.69 29.98 -10.83
N ASP A 212 23.41 30.34 -11.89
CA ASP A 212 23.24 31.59 -12.61
C ASP A 212 22.01 31.60 -13.56
N ASP A 213 21.42 30.43 -13.86
CA ASP A 213 20.29 30.30 -14.80
C ASP A 213 18.97 30.86 -14.24
N PHE A 214 18.91 31.12 -12.93
CA PHE A 214 17.69 31.51 -12.20
C PHE A 214 17.52 33.03 -12.02
N ASP A 215 18.25 33.85 -12.78
CA ASP A 215 18.09 35.32 -12.86
C ASP A 215 18.11 36.04 -11.50
N GLY A 216 18.95 35.54 -10.57
CA GLY A 216 19.09 36.05 -9.20
C GLY A 216 18.10 35.48 -8.18
N ILE A 217 17.17 34.60 -8.57
CA ILE A 217 16.44 33.75 -7.63
C ILE A 217 17.46 32.81 -6.99
N ASN A 218 17.74 33.02 -5.70
CA ASN A 218 18.63 32.17 -4.93
C ASN A 218 17.98 30.80 -4.69
N ILE A 219 18.06 29.90 -5.68
CA ILE A 219 17.66 28.50 -5.55
C ILE A 219 18.55 27.76 -4.54
N PHE A 220 19.70 28.33 -4.20
CA PHE A 220 20.55 27.97 -3.05
C PHE A 220 20.00 28.39 -1.68
N SER A 221 18.71 28.76 -1.66
CA SER A 221 17.79 28.28 -0.63
C SER A 221 17.88 26.75 -0.39
N TYR A 222 18.59 25.94 -1.19
CA TYR A 222 19.06 24.58 -0.85
C TYR A 222 19.52 24.41 0.61
N LYS A 223 20.15 25.41 1.25
CA LYS A 223 20.43 25.32 2.71
C LYS A 223 19.19 25.45 3.59
N ARG A 224 18.24 26.31 3.22
CA ARG A 224 16.93 26.45 3.88
C ARG A 224 16.01 25.27 3.57
N TYR A 225 16.04 24.75 2.34
CA TYR A 225 15.30 23.57 1.89
C TYR A 225 15.86 22.30 2.52
N ASN A 226 17.18 22.10 2.54
CA ASN A 226 17.80 21.04 3.34
C ASN A 226 17.44 21.22 4.81
N LYS A 227 17.56 22.42 5.39
CA LYS A 227 17.16 22.64 6.78
C LYS A 227 15.66 22.41 7.04
N MET A 228 14.80 22.68 6.07
CA MET A 228 13.37 22.38 6.14
C MET A 228 13.12 20.89 5.96
N MET A 229 13.85 20.21 5.09
CA MET A 229 13.81 18.76 4.96
C MET A 229 14.32 18.10 6.24
N ASP A 230 15.44 18.54 6.83
CA ASP A 230 15.96 18.14 8.14
C ASP A 230 14.89 18.32 9.24
N LEU A 231 14.30 19.53 9.36
CA LEU A 231 13.25 19.84 10.36
C LEU A 231 11.96 19.03 10.12
N GLY A 232 11.60 18.80 8.86
CA GLY A 232 10.43 18.03 8.47
C GLY A 232 10.64 16.52 8.65
N ALA A 233 11.86 16.04 8.48
CA ALA A 233 12.31 14.68 8.69
C ALA A 233 12.43 14.39 10.19
N ALA A 234 12.94 15.34 10.99
CA ALA A 234 12.99 15.29 12.45
C ALA A 234 11.62 15.52 13.14
N GLN A 235 10.56 15.85 12.39
CA GLN A 235 9.23 16.05 12.94
C GLN A 235 8.75 14.73 13.60
N PRO A 236 8.36 14.76 14.89
CA PRO A 236 7.88 13.56 15.57
C PRO A 236 6.48 13.18 15.08
N VAL A 237 6.27 11.88 14.84
CA VAL A 237 5.00 11.31 14.37
C VAL A 237 4.38 10.34 15.38
N ALA A 238 5.20 9.67 16.20
CA ALA A 238 4.73 8.76 17.23
C ALA A 238 5.67 8.69 18.44
N GLN A 239 5.15 8.15 19.53
CA GLN A 239 5.93 7.71 20.69
C GLN A 239 5.83 6.19 20.78
N LEU A 240 6.92 5.48 20.49
CA LEU A 240 7.06 4.04 20.71
C LEU A 240 7.38 3.76 22.18
N GLY A 241 6.89 2.64 22.69
CA GLY A 241 7.27 2.09 24.00
C GLY A 241 8.24 0.90 23.93
N THR A 242 8.49 0.38 22.74
CA THR A 242 9.46 -0.68 22.38
C THR A 242 9.56 -0.76 20.86
N ASP A 243 10.58 -1.44 20.33
CA ASP A 243 10.73 -1.68 18.90
C ASP A 243 9.53 -2.45 18.30
N TYR A 244 9.19 -2.16 17.03
CA TYR A 244 8.50 -3.08 16.13
C TYR A 244 9.50 -3.51 15.04
N LEU A 245 9.71 -4.80 14.89
CA LEU A 245 10.84 -5.36 14.16
C LEU A 245 10.40 -6.12 12.94
N ARG A 246 11.26 -6.14 11.91
CA ARG A 246 11.14 -7.05 10.76
C ARG A 246 11.71 -8.43 11.11
N GLY A 247 11.44 -9.40 10.24
CA GLY A 247 11.80 -10.80 10.43
C GLY A 247 13.30 -11.08 10.51
N SER A 248 13.65 -12.22 11.12
CA SER A 248 15.02 -12.69 11.29
C SER A 248 15.17 -14.17 10.90
N ASP A 249 16.35 -14.56 10.40
CA ASP A 249 16.77 -15.96 10.22
C ASP A 249 17.41 -16.55 11.50
N GLY A 250 17.34 -15.83 12.62
CA GLY A 250 18.02 -16.17 13.87
C GLY A 250 19.52 -15.80 13.91
N VAL A 251 20.03 -15.10 12.90
CA VAL A 251 21.43 -14.59 12.83
C VAL A 251 21.47 -13.10 12.47
N THR A 252 20.62 -12.71 11.52
CA THR A 252 20.54 -11.39 10.89
C THR A 252 19.22 -10.74 11.31
N PRO A 253 19.23 -9.85 12.31
CA PRO A 253 18.08 -9.01 12.68
C PRO A 253 17.48 -8.27 11.50
N GLY A 254 16.15 -8.26 11.40
CA GLY A 254 15.36 -7.40 10.52
C GLY A 254 15.46 -7.67 9.01
N ALA A 255 16.36 -8.53 8.53
CA ALA A 255 16.59 -8.70 7.09
C ALA A 255 15.66 -9.71 6.41
N HIS A 256 14.93 -10.55 7.15
CA HIS A 256 14.24 -11.71 6.57
C HIS A 256 12.75 -11.44 6.30
N THR A 257 12.32 -11.66 5.05
CA THR A 257 10.98 -11.31 4.55
C THR A 257 9.98 -12.46 4.53
N GLY A 258 10.42 -13.71 4.59
CA GLY A 258 9.55 -14.90 4.63
C GLY A 258 8.86 -15.21 5.98
N THR A 259 8.76 -14.26 6.91
CA THR A 259 8.20 -14.48 8.27
C THR A 259 7.38 -13.30 8.75
N GLU A 260 6.34 -13.57 9.54
CA GLU A 260 5.49 -12.53 10.12
C GLU A 260 6.27 -11.71 11.15
N SER A 261 6.07 -10.39 11.10
CA SER A 261 6.88 -9.42 11.83
C SER A 261 6.04 -8.24 12.31
N THR A 262 6.30 -7.77 13.52
CA THR A 262 5.48 -6.71 14.15
C THR A 262 5.54 -5.40 13.36
N ALA A 263 6.65 -5.13 12.65
CA ALA A 263 6.79 -3.98 11.75
C ALA A 263 5.84 -4.07 10.53
N ALA A 264 5.83 -5.19 9.81
CA ALA A 264 4.90 -5.39 8.69
C ALA A 264 3.45 -5.37 9.17
N ASP A 265 3.21 -5.90 10.37
CA ASP A 265 1.89 -5.93 10.97
C ASP A 265 1.35 -4.56 11.39
N LEU A 266 2.23 -3.63 11.79
CA LEU A 266 1.89 -2.23 12.06
C LEU A 266 1.54 -1.47 10.77
N VAL A 267 2.35 -1.64 9.71
CA VAL A 267 2.10 -0.99 8.41
C VAL A 267 0.79 -1.49 7.79
N ALA A 268 0.52 -2.80 7.84
CA ALA A 268 -0.74 -3.35 7.38
C ALA A 268 -1.97 -2.78 8.13
N GLU A 269 -1.86 -2.55 9.44
CA GLU A 269 -2.94 -1.87 10.19
C GLU A 269 -3.15 -0.42 9.72
N SER A 270 -2.07 0.30 9.39
CA SER A 270 -2.20 1.66 8.83
C SER A 270 -2.98 1.69 7.51
N TYR A 271 -2.85 0.63 6.68
CA TYR A 271 -3.58 0.51 5.43
C TYR A 271 -5.08 0.23 5.66
N ARG A 272 -5.43 -0.62 6.65
CA ARG A 272 -6.84 -0.81 7.07
C ARG A 272 -7.43 0.48 7.63
N TYR A 273 -6.68 1.20 8.47
CA TYR A 273 -7.11 2.48 9.05
C TYR A 273 -7.44 3.51 7.96
N TRP A 274 -6.55 3.66 6.98
CA TRP A 274 -6.77 4.56 5.84
C TRP A 274 -7.98 4.13 4.99
N LEU A 275 -8.13 2.84 4.71
CA LEU A 275 -9.29 2.31 3.98
C LEU A 275 -10.62 2.62 4.69
N ALA A 276 -10.62 2.59 6.02
CA ALA A 276 -11.79 2.93 6.84
C ALA A 276 -12.13 4.44 6.81
N ASP A 277 -11.13 5.32 6.69
CA ASP A 277 -11.34 6.79 6.63
C ASP A 277 -11.91 7.25 5.28
N ILE A 278 -11.46 6.67 4.16
CA ILE A 278 -11.97 6.99 2.82
C ILE A 278 -13.40 6.46 2.58
N ASP A 279 -13.81 5.38 3.27
CA ASP A 279 -15.12 4.70 3.14
C ASP A 279 -15.50 4.50 1.66
N PRO A 280 -15.00 3.46 0.96
CA PRO A 280 -15.15 3.27 -0.48
C PRO A 280 -16.55 3.58 -1.00
N MET A 281 -16.66 4.55 -1.93
CA MET A 281 -17.94 5.18 -2.26
C MET A 281 -18.94 4.25 -2.96
N GLU A 282 -18.45 3.25 -3.70
CA GLU A 282 -19.27 2.15 -4.26
C GLU A 282 -19.62 1.14 -3.16
N ARG A 283 -20.13 1.67 -2.03
CA ARG A 283 -20.17 1.03 -0.71
C ARG A 283 -20.40 -0.47 -0.82
N PRO A 284 -19.41 -1.30 -0.43
CA PRO A 284 -19.59 -2.73 -0.46
C PRO A 284 -20.77 -3.10 0.48
N PRO A 285 -21.32 -4.31 0.38
CA PRO A 285 -22.40 -4.75 1.26
C PRO A 285 -22.08 -4.41 2.72
N ALA A 286 -23.06 -4.04 3.55
CA ALA A 286 -22.81 -3.62 4.94
C ALA A 286 -22.16 -4.72 5.83
N SER A 287 -22.05 -5.94 5.31
CA SER A 287 -21.32 -7.08 5.87
C SER A 287 -19.86 -7.19 5.38
N ALA A 288 -19.36 -6.27 4.56
CA ALA A 288 -18.03 -6.34 3.99
C ALA A 288 -16.98 -5.82 4.96
N HIS A 289 -15.85 -6.52 5.01
CA HIS A 289 -14.79 -6.24 5.96
C HIS A 289 -13.60 -5.54 5.31
N TYR A 290 -12.99 -4.58 6.00
CA TYR A 290 -11.78 -3.89 5.55
C TYR A 290 -10.54 -4.60 6.09
N VAL A 291 -9.57 -4.84 5.20
CA VAL A 291 -8.32 -5.53 5.51
C VAL A 291 -7.16 -4.74 4.92
N GLY A 292 -6.07 -4.62 5.68
CA GLY A 292 -4.81 -4.06 5.18
C GLY A 292 -3.79 -5.16 4.99
N VAL A 293 -3.10 -5.14 3.85
CA VAL A 293 -2.07 -6.13 3.49
C VAL A 293 -0.80 -5.41 3.08
N VAL A 294 0.35 -5.81 3.60
CA VAL A 294 1.67 -5.32 3.14
C VAL A 294 2.61 -6.49 2.90
N ARG A 295 3.50 -6.41 1.92
CA ARG A 295 4.57 -7.41 1.80
C ARG A 295 5.70 -7.06 2.76
N ALA A 296 6.27 -8.06 3.42
CA ALA A 296 7.40 -7.85 4.32
C ALA A 296 8.66 -7.29 3.62
N ASP A 297 8.80 -7.48 2.30
CA ASP A 297 9.91 -6.93 1.49
C ASP A 297 9.68 -5.48 1.00
N ASP A 298 8.49 -4.91 1.20
CA ASP A 298 8.25 -3.47 1.02
C ASP A 298 8.96 -2.66 2.14
N LEU A 299 9.17 -3.24 3.32
CA LEU A 299 9.81 -2.58 4.47
C LEU A 299 11.35 -2.78 4.46
N LYS A 300 12.11 -1.69 4.53
CA LYS A 300 13.60 -1.69 4.49
C LYS A 300 14.28 -1.44 5.84
N ALA A 301 13.55 -0.93 6.84
CA ALA A 301 14.01 -0.72 8.20
C ALA A 301 12.98 -1.19 9.25
N ASP A 302 13.41 -1.21 10.51
CA ASP A 302 12.55 -1.49 11.67
C ASP A 302 12.04 -0.18 12.30
N PHE A 303 10.93 -0.23 13.04
CA PHE A 303 10.52 0.88 13.92
C PHE A 303 11.28 0.75 15.25
N ARG A 304 12.38 1.48 15.41
CA ARG A 304 13.24 1.38 16.61
C ARG A 304 12.80 2.33 17.73
N TYR A 305 12.71 1.82 18.94
CA TYR A 305 12.54 2.61 20.16
C TYR A 305 13.80 3.43 20.45
N LYS A 306 14.97 2.80 20.44
CA LYS A 306 16.24 3.55 20.51
C LYS A 306 16.60 3.99 19.11
N SER A 307 16.43 5.27 18.82
CA SER A 307 16.72 5.80 17.50
C SER A 307 18.18 5.58 17.10
N THR A 308 18.37 5.22 15.84
CA THR A 308 19.68 5.16 15.17
C THR A 308 20.02 6.46 14.44
N GLY A 309 19.13 7.46 14.51
CA GLY A 309 19.19 8.72 13.78
C GLY A 309 20.22 9.70 14.34
N ASN A 310 20.93 10.36 13.43
CA ASN A 310 21.79 11.48 13.77
C ASN A 310 20.93 12.75 13.70
N TYR A 311 20.26 13.13 14.81
CA TYR A 311 19.22 14.20 14.91
C TYR A 311 19.65 15.64 14.53
N HIS A 312 20.75 15.83 13.80
CA HIS A 312 21.30 17.12 13.36
C HIS A 312 21.49 18.16 14.50
N GLY A 313 21.51 17.68 15.76
CA GLY A 313 21.62 18.48 16.98
C GLY A 313 20.31 19.10 17.50
N GLU A 314 19.14 18.70 17.00
CA GLU A 314 17.87 19.41 17.25
C GLU A 314 17.02 18.87 18.41
N VAL A 315 17.12 17.57 18.72
CA VAL A 315 16.37 16.93 19.82
C VAL A 315 17.33 16.59 20.99
N PRO A 316 17.05 17.01 22.23
CA PRO A 316 17.86 16.65 23.39
C PRO A 316 17.89 15.14 23.62
N ALA A 317 19.09 14.56 23.80
CA ALA A 317 19.32 13.11 23.83
C ALA A 317 18.53 12.32 24.90
N ASP A 318 18.02 12.99 25.93
CA ASP A 318 17.18 12.44 27.00
C ASP A 318 15.67 12.45 26.66
N GLN A 319 15.27 13.05 25.53
CA GLN A 319 13.91 13.08 24.99
C GLN A 319 13.74 12.21 23.73
N VAL A 320 14.76 11.41 23.38
CA VAL A 320 14.86 10.68 22.10
C VAL A 320 14.31 9.24 22.17
N ASP A 321 14.47 8.55 23.30
CA ASP A 321 14.11 7.14 23.42
C ASP A 321 12.59 6.94 23.23
N GLY A 322 12.23 6.36 22.09
CA GLY A 322 10.88 6.08 21.60
C GLY A 322 10.29 7.17 20.71
N LEU A 323 10.95 8.31 20.51
CA LEU A 323 10.44 9.37 19.63
C LEU A 323 10.67 8.98 18.16
N PHE A 324 9.61 8.58 17.47
CA PHE A 324 9.68 8.17 16.06
C PHE A 324 9.32 9.33 15.15
N THR A 325 10.09 9.52 14.08
CA THR A 325 10.04 10.70 13.21
C THR A 325 9.61 10.39 11.77
N VAL A 326 9.29 11.43 10.99
CA VAL A 326 8.99 11.31 9.55
C VAL A 326 10.15 10.64 8.79
N ASP A 327 11.40 10.93 9.14
CA ASP A 327 12.57 10.29 8.52
C ASP A 327 12.61 8.79 8.78
N GLU A 328 12.29 8.37 10.00
CA GLU A 328 12.32 6.96 10.36
C GLU A 328 11.17 6.20 9.68
N VAL A 329 10.01 6.83 9.44
CA VAL A 329 8.97 6.26 8.54
C VAL A 329 9.47 6.17 7.10
N ARG A 330 10.19 7.17 6.58
CA ARG A 330 10.83 7.13 5.24
C ARG A 330 11.82 5.97 5.13
N ASN A 331 12.64 5.76 6.15
CA ASN A 331 13.61 4.67 6.18
C ASN A 331 12.93 3.29 6.26
N VAL A 332 11.75 3.17 6.89
CA VAL A 332 10.94 1.95 6.85
C VAL A 332 10.41 1.68 5.44
N SER A 333 9.83 2.67 4.76
CA SER A 333 9.21 2.51 3.43
C SER A 333 9.67 3.60 2.43
N PRO A 334 10.91 3.51 1.90
CA PRO A 334 11.53 4.53 1.05
C PRO A 334 11.13 4.45 -0.42
N ASP A 335 10.47 3.36 -0.84
CA ASP A 335 10.14 3.09 -2.25
C ASP A 335 8.97 3.95 -2.77
N ASP A 336 8.36 4.80 -1.91
CA ASP A 336 7.24 5.71 -2.22
C ASP A 336 6.15 5.07 -3.12
N LYS A 337 5.74 3.86 -2.75
CA LYS A 337 4.76 3.07 -3.50
C LYS A 337 3.35 3.68 -3.40
N ALA A 338 2.73 3.86 -4.56
CA ALA A 338 1.33 4.24 -4.68
C ALA A 338 0.41 3.15 -4.10
N MET A 339 -0.68 3.59 -3.47
CA MET A 339 -1.62 2.76 -2.73
C MET A 339 -2.97 2.70 -3.42
N GLY A 340 -3.66 1.59 -3.22
CA GLY A 340 -5.01 1.43 -3.70
C GLY A 340 -5.79 0.44 -2.86
N TYR A 341 -7.04 0.22 -3.27
CA TYR A 341 -7.88 -0.82 -2.69
C TYR A 341 -8.59 -1.63 -3.78
N LEU A 342 -8.93 -2.87 -3.44
CA LEU A 342 -9.65 -3.80 -4.30
C LEU A 342 -10.70 -4.56 -3.48
N ALA A 343 -11.94 -4.56 -3.95
CA ALA A 343 -12.96 -5.48 -3.45
C ALA A 343 -12.72 -6.87 -4.02
N MET A 344 -12.71 -7.89 -3.17
CA MET A 344 -12.49 -9.28 -3.55
C MET A 344 -13.31 -10.23 -2.67
N THR A 345 -13.42 -11.47 -3.12
CA THR A 345 -14.07 -12.56 -2.39
C THR A 345 -13.16 -13.15 -1.30
N GLY A 346 -13.74 -13.85 -0.33
CA GLY A 346 -12.99 -14.59 0.68
C GLY A 346 -12.07 -15.66 0.08
N ALA A 347 -12.48 -16.31 -1.01
CA ALA A 347 -11.64 -17.22 -1.77
C ALA A 347 -10.41 -16.52 -2.39
N GLU A 348 -10.56 -15.32 -2.93
CA GLU A 348 -9.45 -14.53 -3.49
C GLU A 348 -8.48 -14.05 -2.40
N LEU A 349 -8.97 -13.62 -1.23
CA LEU A 349 -8.08 -13.26 -0.11
C LEU A 349 -7.32 -14.49 0.41
N LYS A 350 -7.98 -15.65 0.56
CA LYS A 350 -7.31 -16.92 0.91
C LYS A 350 -6.22 -17.27 -0.10
N ALA A 351 -6.50 -17.12 -1.39
CA ALA A 351 -5.55 -17.37 -2.47
C ALA A 351 -4.37 -16.38 -2.46
N LEU A 352 -4.61 -15.10 -2.18
CA LEU A 352 -3.56 -14.08 -2.05
C LEU A 352 -2.61 -14.41 -0.88
N ILE A 353 -3.16 -14.79 0.28
CA ILE A 353 -2.36 -15.19 1.45
C ILE A 353 -1.54 -16.46 1.14
N ALA A 354 -2.14 -17.46 0.48
CA ALA A 354 -1.44 -18.69 0.11
C ALA A 354 -0.21 -18.46 -0.81
N GLN A 355 -0.23 -17.44 -1.66
CA GLN A 355 0.90 -17.10 -2.55
C GLN A 355 2.14 -16.56 -1.82
N GLN A 356 2.05 -16.24 -0.52
CA GLN A 356 3.20 -15.81 0.27
C GLN A 356 4.25 -16.93 0.40
N TRP A 357 3.83 -18.20 0.36
CA TRP A 357 4.73 -19.37 0.28
C TRP A 357 5.01 -19.70 -1.18
N ARG A 358 6.28 -19.81 -1.54
CA ARG A 358 6.74 -19.91 -2.93
C ARG A 358 7.65 -21.14 -3.14
N PRO A 359 7.08 -22.36 -3.15
CA PRO A 359 7.81 -23.60 -3.43
C PRO A 359 8.74 -23.50 -4.64
N GLY A 360 10.03 -23.76 -4.45
CA GLY A 360 11.03 -23.74 -5.52
C GLY A 360 11.44 -22.36 -6.05
N ALA A 361 10.96 -21.26 -5.44
CA ALA A 361 11.42 -19.91 -5.75
C ALA A 361 12.50 -19.43 -4.77
N ASP A 362 13.20 -18.35 -5.14
CA ASP A 362 14.10 -17.60 -4.25
C ASP A 362 13.62 -16.12 -4.18
N PRO A 363 13.22 -15.60 -3.01
CA PRO A 363 13.09 -16.31 -1.73
C PRO A 363 11.89 -17.29 -1.72
N ALA A 364 12.03 -18.38 -0.96
CA ALA A 364 11.01 -19.43 -0.84
C ALA A 364 9.72 -18.98 -0.11
N ALA A 365 9.75 -17.81 0.53
CA ALA A 365 8.56 -17.14 1.05
C ALA A 365 8.77 -15.61 1.08
N VAL A 366 7.70 -14.86 0.80
CA VAL A 366 7.59 -13.41 1.01
C VAL A 366 6.30 -13.17 1.76
N GLN A 367 6.40 -13.00 3.09
CA GLN A 367 5.25 -12.96 3.98
C GLN A 367 4.42 -11.68 3.79
N LEU A 368 3.11 -11.80 4.01
CA LEU A 368 2.16 -10.70 3.99
C LEU A 368 1.76 -10.29 5.42
N GLY A 369 2.13 -9.09 5.87
CA GLY A 369 1.61 -8.48 7.11
C GLY A 369 0.14 -8.10 6.95
N LEU A 370 -0.68 -8.26 8.00
CA LEU A 370 -2.11 -8.61 7.81
C LEU A 370 -3.23 -7.77 8.46
N SER A 371 -2.98 -6.59 9.05
CA SER A 371 -3.92 -5.82 9.89
C SER A 371 -4.48 -6.57 11.13
N ALA A 372 -4.81 -5.85 12.20
CA ALA A 372 -5.02 -6.39 13.55
C ALA A 372 -6.33 -7.18 13.71
N ASN A 373 -7.19 -7.16 12.70
CA ASN A 373 -8.48 -7.85 12.67
C ASN A 373 -8.46 -9.18 11.90
N VAL A 374 -7.31 -9.60 11.35
CA VAL A 374 -7.18 -10.83 10.57
C VAL A 374 -6.40 -11.89 11.33
N ASP A 375 -7.00 -13.07 11.49
CA ASP A 375 -6.33 -14.29 11.95
C ASP A 375 -6.33 -15.34 10.82
N VAL A 376 -5.20 -15.97 10.57
CA VAL A 376 -5.02 -17.02 9.57
C VAL A 376 -4.55 -18.29 10.27
N ILE A 377 -5.25 -19.39 10.02
CA ILE A 377 -4.81 -20.72 10.37
C ILE A 377 -4.51 -21.49 9.08
N ALA A 378 -3.23 -21.75 8.85
CA ALA A 378 -2.76 -22.65 7.81
C ALA A 378 -2.59 -24.06 8.39
N ASP A 379 -2.57 -25.08 7.52
CA ASP A 379 -2.09 -26.39 7.93
C ASP A 379 -0.58 -26.33 8.23
N ALA A 380 -0.16 -26.98 9.32
CA ALA A 380 1.23 -26.87 9.80
C ALA A 380 2.24 -27.37 8.76
N ALA A 381 3.36 -26.64 8.58
CA ALA A 381 4.34 -26.91 7.52
C ALA A 381 4.99 -28.31 7.62
N ALA A 382 4.92 -28.96 8.78
CA ALA A 382 5.32 -30.36 8.98
C ALA A 382 4.37 -31.39 8.32
N GLN A 383 3.31 -30.96 7.63
CA GLN A 383 2.33 -31.81 6.93
C GLN A 383 2.23 -31.52 5.42
N THR A 384 2.95 -30.53 4.88
CA THR A 384 2.96 -30.28 3.43
C THR A 384 3.74 -31.37 2.71
N GLU A 385 3.07 -32.18 1.89
CA GLU A 385 3.72 -33.15 1.02
C GLU A 385 4.67 -32.45 0.03
N ASP A 386 5.85 -33.04 -0.19
CA ASP A 386 6.84 -32.70 -1.22
C ASP A 386 7.16 -31.20 -1.42
N GLY A 387 7.12 -30.41 -0.34
CA GLY A 387 7.51 -28.99 -0.33
C GLY A 387 6.48 -28.04 -0.95
N ALA A 388 5.22 -28.47 -1.10
CA ALA A 388 4.12 -27.62 -1.51
C ALA A 388 3.83 -26.47 -0.51
N ALA A 389 3.10 -25.44 -0.97
CA ALA A 389 2.64 -24.36 -0.10
C ALA A 389 1.57 -24.88 0.90
N PRO A 390 1.57 -24.43 2.17
CA PRO A 390 0.52 -24.74 3.13
C PRO A 390 -0.87 -24.36 2.63
N SER A 391 -1.84 -25.27 2.80
CA SER A 391 -3.27 -24.95 2.64
C SER A 391 -3.73 -24.00 3.74
N ILE A 392 -4.49 -22.97 3.35
CA ILE A 392 -5.19 -22.10 4.30
C ILE A 392 -6.47 -22.80 4.74
N ARG A 393 -6.55 -23.20 6.01
CA ARG A 393 -7.73 -23.86 6.58
C ARG A 393 -8.81 -22.87 7.00
N GLU A 394 -8.41 -21.76 7.61
CA GLU A 394 -9.33 -20.78 8.16
C GLU A 394 -8.72 -19.38 8.03
N VAL A 395 -9.50 -18.41 7.57
CA VAL A 395 -9.23 -16.99 7.72
C VAL A 395 -10.37 -16.41 8.54
N ARG A 396 -10.05 -15.60 9.54
CA ARG A 396 -11.02 -14.78 10.25
C ARG A 396 -10.80 -13.32 9.93
N VAL A 397 -11.89 -12.57 9.84
CA VAL A 397 -11.87 -11.11 9.68
C VAL A 397 -12.85 -10.51 10.68
N ASP A 398 -12.39 -9.56 11.49
CA ASP A 398 -13.13 -9.00 12.64
C ASP A 398 -13.70 -10.10 13.57
N GLY A 399 -12.95 -11.19 13.72
CA GLY A 399 -13.26 -12.37 14.55
C GLY A 399 -14.21 -13.40 13.93
N GLN A 400 -14.87 -13.08 12.81
CA GLN A 400 -15.79 -13.98 12.09
C GLN A 400 -15.02 -14.84 11.08
N VAL A 401 -15.43 -16.10 10.85
CA VAL A 401 -14.83 -16.94 9.80
C VAL A 401 -15.25 -16.39 8.45
N LEU A 402 -14.29 -16.26 7.54
CA LEU A 402 -14.51 -15.75 6.19
C LEU A 402 -14.88 -16.90 5.24
N GLU A 403 -16.12 -16.90 4.78
CA GLU A 403 -16.59 -17.85 3.76
C GLU A 403 -16.09 -17.45 2.37
N ASP A 404 -16.02 -18.42 1.45
CA ASP A 404 -15.41 -18.21 0.13
C ASP A 404 -16.11 -17.13 -0.71
N THR A 405 -17.41 -16.91 -0.49
CA THR A 405 -18.23 -15.91 -1.19
C THR A 405 -18.33 -14.56 -0.46
N ASP A 406 -17.80 -14.44 0.76
CA ASP A 406 -17.88 -13.19 1.53
C ASP A 406 -17.08 -12.09 0.85
N THR A 407 -17.53 -10.84 0.96
CA THR A 407 -16.84 -9.69 0.36
C THR A 407 -15.90 -9.04 1.36
N VAL A 408 -14.65 -8.84 0.96
CA VAL A 408 -13.65 -8.05 1.69
C VAL A 408 -13.12 -6.96 0.78
N VAL A 409 -12.75 -5.82 1.36
CA VAL A 409 -12.01 -4.76 0.65
C VAL A 409 -10.61 -4.73 1.22
N VAL A 410 -9.63 -4.94 0.35
CA VAL A 410 -8.21 -5.03 0.71
C VAL A 410 -7.49 -3.78 0.26
N ALA A 411 -6.85 -3.09 1.21
CA ALA A 411 -5.90 -2.00 0.93
C ALA A 411 -4.47 -2.52 0.91
N SER A 412 -3.72 -2.16 -0.13
CA SER A 412 -2.30 -2.49 -0.29
C SER A 412 -1.64 -1.61 -1.33
N THR A 413 -0.36 -1.87 -1.62
CA THR A 413 0.34 -1.22 -2.74
C THR A 413 -0.32 -1.59 -4.05
N GLN A 414 -0.41 -0.64 -4.99
CA GLN A 414 -0.98 -0.89 -6.31
C GLN A 414 -0.24 -2.02 -7.04
N GLU A 415 1.08 -2.14 -6.83
CA GLU A 415 1.90 -3.25 -7.35
C GLU A 415 1.37 -4.62 -6.92
N LEU A 416 1.00 -4.80 -5.64
CA LEU A 416 0.41 -6.06 -5.18
C LEU A 416 -0.97 -6.28 -5.79
N LEU A 417 -1.86 -5.28 -5.71
CA LEU A 417 -3.26 -5.41 -6.11
C LEU A 417 -3.48 -5.60 -7.62
N THR A 418 -2.52 -5.19 -8.44
CA THR A 418 -2.55 -5.38 -9.91
C THR A 418 -1.90 -6.68 -10.39
N GLY A 419 -1.41 -7.54 -9.47
CA GLY A 419 -0.74 -8.79 -9.83
C GLY A 419 0.75 -8.63 -10.19
N GLY A 420 1.44 -7.71 -9.53
CA GLY A 420 2.89 -7.52 -9.62
C GLY A 420 3.70 -8.35 -8.61
N ALA A 421 5.02 -8.18 -8.63
CA ALA A 421 5.97 -8.72 -7.64
C ALA A 421 5.90 -10.24 -7.33
N GLY A 422 5.47 -11.04 -8.31
CA GLY A 422 5.33 -12.49 -8.14
C GLY A 422 4.09 -12.92 -7.37
N PHE A 423 3.10 -12.03 -7.22
CA PHE A 423 1.73 -12.35 -6.85
C PHE A 423 0.83 -12.23 -8.08
N THR A 424 -0.26 -12.99 -8.13
CA THR A 424 -1.24 -12.96 -9.22
C THR A 424 -2.65 -12.77 -8.65
N LEU A 425 -3.39 -11.81 -9.23
CA LEU A 425 -4.78 -11.52 -8.88
C LEU A 425 -5.61 -11.45 -10.17
N PRO A 426 -6.72 -12.20 -10.28
CA PRO A 426 -7.51 -12.26 -11.51
C PRO A 426 -8.23 -10.94 -11.83
N ASN A 427 -8.52 -10.12 -10.81
CA ASN A 427 -9.33 -8.91 -10.90
C ASN A 427 -8.53 -7.60 -10.75
N GLY A 428 -7.24 -7.60 -11.10
CA GLY A 428 -6.34 -6.44 -10.97
C GLY A 428 -6.74 -5.18 -11.75
N SER A 429 -7.72 -5.27 -12.67
CA SER A 429 -8.31 -4.10 -13.35
C SER A 429 -9.35 -3.34 -12.50
N GLY A 430 -9.82 -3.93 -11.39
CA GLY A 430 -10.78 -3.30 -10.48
C GLY A 430 -10.14 -2.48 -9.34
N VAL A 431 -8.82 -2.28 -9.38
CA VAL A 431 -8.08 -1.56 -8.33
C VAL A 431 -8.38 -0.07 -8.43
N VAL A 432 -8.90 0.51 -7.34
CA VAL A 432 -9.00 1.96 -7.20
C VAL A 432 -7.66 2.46 -6.66
N ASN A 433 -6.90 3.15 -7.52
CA ASN A 433 -5.71 3.89 -7.11
C ASN A 433 -6.12 5.28 -6.64
N VAL A 434 -5.71 5.65 -5.43
CA VAL A 434 -6.01 6.94 -4.80
C VAL A 434 -4.89 7.97 -4.95
N GLY A 435 -3.75 7.58 -5.52
CA GLY A 435 -2.53 8.38 -5.61
C GLY A 435 -1.73 8.48 -4.30
N SER A 436 -2.34 8.23 -3.13
CA SER A 436 -1.68 8.30 -1.83
C SER A 436 -0.49 7.34 -1.73
N LEU A 437 0.57 7.75 -1.03
CA LEU A 437 1.77 6.95 -0.81
C LEU A 437 1.69 6.15 0.50
N GLY A 438 2.14 4.90 0.51
CA GLY A 438 2.07 4.03 1.69
C GLY A 438 2.79 4.58 2.93
N ARG A 439 3.87 5.34 2.71
CA ARG A 439 4.58 6.11 3.74
C ARG A 439 3.69 7.15 4.41
N ASP A 440 2.91 7.89 3.63
CA ASP A 440 2.13 9.02 4.13
C ASP A 440 0.87 8.52 4.85
N ILE A 441 0.28 7.40 4.39
CA ILE A 441 -0.71 6.62 5.14
C ILE A 441 -0.15 6.18 6.51
N THR A 442 1.03 5.55 6.52
CA THR A 442 1.66 5.10 7.78
C THR A 442 1.95 6.27 8.71
N THR A 443 2.42 7.40 8.17
CA THR A 443 2.68 8.64 8.91
C THR A 443 1.42 9.20 9.54
N ASN A 444 0.32 9.28 8.79
CA ASN A 444 -0.97 9.78 9.28
C ASN A 444 -1.58 8.84 10.34
N TYR A 445 -1.49 7.53 10.15
CA TYR A 445 -1.92 6.54 11.15
C TYR A 445 -1.13 6.69 12.46
N LEU A 446 0.19 6.79 12.39
CA LEU A 446 1.05 7.02 13.56
C LEU A 446 0.71 8.33 14.28
N ALA A 447 0.50 9.41 13.54
CA ALA A 447 0.11 10.71 14.08
C ALA A 447 -1.29 10.69 14.73
N SER A 448 -2.21 9.83 14.27
CA SER A 448 -3.59 9.73 14.82
C SER A 448 -3.63 9.35 16.30
N PHE A 449 -2.60 8.67 16.81
CA PHE A 449 -2.44 8.34 18.22
C PHE A 449 -2.13 9.54 19.12
N ASN A 450 -1.85 10.72 18.57
CA ASN A 450 -1.66 11.97 19.31
C ASN A 450 -0.68 11.81 20.51
N GLN A 451 0.52 11.29 20.21
CA GLN A 451 1.59 10.99 21.17
C GLN A 451 1.30 9.93 22.25
N GLN A 452 0.22 9.14 22.13
CA GLN A 452 0.05 7.94 22.96
C GLN A 452 1.17 6.92 22.71
N ILE A 453 1.59 6.21 23.76
CA ILE A 453 2.69 5.25 23.69
C ILE A 453 2.24 3.97 22.96
N LEU A 454 2.72 3.82 21.73
CA LEU A 454 2.53 2.64 20.89
C LEU A 454 3.33 1.44 21.40
N LYS A 455 2.70 0.26 21.38
CA LYS A 455 3.34 -1.02 21.70
C LYS A 455 2.83 -2.11 20.75
N PRO A 456 3.70 -3.00 20.26
CA PRO A 456 3.29 -4.12 19.43
C PRO A 456 2.38 -5.07 20.20
N SER A 457 1.44 -5.68 19.48
CA SER A 457 0.86 -6.94 19.93
C SER A 457 1.86 -8.06 19.64
N TYR A 458 2.05 -8.97 20.60
CA TYR A 458 2.81 -10.20 20.38
C TYR A 458 1.91 -11.41 20.11
N ALA A 459 0.61 -11.19 19.88
CA ALA A 459 -0.26 -12.17 19.24
C ALA A 459 0.16 -12.37 17.78
N LYS A 460 0.12 -13.61 17.32
CA LYS A 460 0.42 -13.97 15.92
C LYS A 460 -0.82 -13.82 15.05
N ARG A 461 -0.68 -13.26 13.85
CA ARG A 461 -1.78 -13.19 12.87
C ARG A 461 -1.86 -14.43 12.00
N GLN A 462 -0.74 -15.14 11.81
CA GLN A 462 -0.66 -16.34 11.00
C GLN A 462 -0.01 -17.48 11.79
N VAL A 463 -0.73 -18.61 11.92
CA VAL A 463 -0.28 -19.77 12.69
C VAL A 463 -0.50 -21.05 11.88
N GLY A 464 0.55 -21.86 11.74
CA GLY A 464 0.42 -23.22 11.24
C GLY A 464 -0.12 -24.11 12.36
N MET A 465 -1.22 -24.81 12.13
CA MET A 465 -1.82 -25.73 13.11
C MET A 465 -2.50 -26.90 12.42
N SER A 466 -2.16 -28.14 12.80
CA SER A 466 -2.93 -29.35 12.49
C SER A 466 -3.40 -30.05 13.77
N ALA A 467 -4.55 -30.70 13.69
CA ALA A 467 -5.19 -31.41 14.79
C ALA A 467 -5.81 -32.71 14.27
N VAL A 468 -5.07 -33.82 14.36
CA VAL A 468 -5.45 -35.10 13.73
C VAL A 468 -5.86 -36.12 14.79
N PRO A 469 -7.08 -36.70 14.74
CA PRO A 469 -7.50 -37.76 15.65
C PRO A 469 -6.53 -38.95 15.62
N LYS A 470 -6.10 -39.44 16.78
CA LYS A 470 -5.05 -40.47 16.85
C LYS A 470 -5.61 -41.87 16.56
N PRO A 471 -5.13 -42.57 15.51
CA PRO A 471 -5.62 -43.91 15.17
C PRO A 471 -5.54 -44.87 16.36
N GLY A 472 -6.64 -45.57 16.64
CA GLY A 472 -6.73 -46.52 17.74
C GLY A 472 -6.80 -45.92 19.17
N ARG A 473 -6.77 -44.59 19.34
CA ARG A 473 -6.96 -43.93 20.65
C ARG A 473 -8.09 -42.89 20.61
N ALA A 474 -9.32 -43.36 20.82
CA ALA A 474 -10.49 -42.49 20.95
C ALA A 474 -10.28 -41.39 22.02
N GLY A 475 -10.66 -40.16 21.69
CA GLY A 475 -10.46 -38.99 22.57
C GLY A 475 -9.06 -38.38 22.57
N PHE A 476 -8.10 -38.91 21.80
CA PHE A 476 -6.78 -38.31 21.62
C PHE A 476 -6.64 -37.65 20.25
N VAL A 477 -5.99 -36.48 20.23
CA VAL A 477 -5.63 -35.73 19.02
C VAL A 477 -4.13 -35.49 19.03
N THR A 478 -3.45 -35.80 17.93
CA THR A 478 -2.10 -35.29 17.69
C THR A 478 -2.24 -33.84 17.23
N VAL A 479 -1.81 -32.89 18.05
CA VAL A 479 -1.75 -31.48 17.70
C VAL A 479 -0.33 -31.15 17.27
N THR A 480 -0.16 -30.46 16.14
CA THR A 480 1.11 -29.86 15.72
C THR A 480 0.87 -28.40 15.40
N MET A 481 1.74 -27.52 15.91
CA MET A 481 1.67 -26.07 15.73
C MET A 481 3.06 -25.54 15.37
N ASP A 482 3.09 -24.53 14.52
CA ASP A 482 4.28 -23.74 14.20
C ASP A 482 3.92 -22.24 14.13
N SER A 483 4.93 -21.39 13.94
CA SER A 483 4.76 -19.94 13.78
C SER A 483 4.13 -19.23 15.00
N LEU A 484 4.13 -19.86 16.20
CA LEU A 484 3.55 -19.30 17.43
C LEU A 484 4.33 -18.12 18.05
N ALA A 485 5.51 -17.80 17.51
CA ALA A 485 6.34 -16.69 18.00
C ALA A 485 7.00 -15.94 16.84
N TYR A 486 7.34 -14.67 17.09
CA TYR A 486 8.15 -13.87 16.17
C TYR A 486 9.60 -14.34 16.17
N THR A 487 10.29 -14.21 15.03
CA THR A 487 11.68 -14.69 14.86
C THR A 487 12.74 -13.81 15.50
N HIS A 488 12.44 -12.54 15.77
CA HIS A 488 13.40 -11.66 16.41
C HIS A 488 13.56 -12.01 17.91
N SER A 489 14.80 -12.27 18.35
CA SER A 489 15.08 -12.83 19.69
C SER A 489 14.63 -11.94 20.85
N THR A 490 14.62 -10.61 20.67
CA THR A 490 14.08 -9.65 21.66
C THR A 490 12.55 -9.70 21.77
N GLU A 491 11.84 -10.19 20.75
CA GLU A 491 10.38 -10.37 20.78
C GLU A 491 10.00 -11.78 21.24
N GLN A 492 10.84 -12.79 21.00
CA GLN A 492 10.65 -14.16 21.54
C GLN A 492 10.56 -14.23 23.07
N VAL A 493 11.13 -13.26 23.78
CA VAL A 493 11.02 -13.17 25.25
C VAL A 493 9.76 -12.43 25.73
N LEU A 494 9.04 -11.76 24.82
CA LEU A 494 7.82 -11.00 25.07
C LEU A 494 6.55 -11.70 24.53
N GLY A 495 6.70 -12.53 23.50
CA GLY A 495 5.65 -13.36 22.91
C GLY A 495 5.44 -14.71 23.60
N ALA A 496 4.83 -15.65 22.87
CA ALA A 496 4.39 -16.94 23.42
C ALA A 496 5.54 -17.79 23.94
N ARG A 497 5.36 -18.36 25.14
CA ARG A 497 6.35 -19.21 25.83
C ARG A 497 5.88 -20.65 26.03
N ARG A 498 4.56 -20.85 26.17
CA ARG A 498 3.93 -22.17 26.29
C ARG A 498 2.57 -22.17 25.59
N VAL A 499 2.15 -23.34 25.12
CA VAL A 499 0.75 -23.61 24.79
C VAL A 499 0.09 -24.25 26.01
N ARG A 500 -1.19 -23.96 26.24
CA ARG A 500 -2.02 -24.68 27.20
C ARG A 500 -3.35 -25.09 26.58
N ALA A 501 -3.98 -26.13 27.12
CA ALA A 501 -5.34 -26.51 26.78
C ALA A 501 -6.28 -26.25 27.97
N VAL A 502 -7.40 -25.58 27.69
CA VAL A 502 -8.43 -25.24 28.66
C VAL A 502 -9.79 -25.79 28.24
N SER A 503 -10.61 -26.17 29.22
CA SER A 503 -12.01 -26.59 29.05
C SER A 503 -12.86 -25.81 30.05
N GLY A 504 -13.61 -24.82 29.58
CA GLY A 504 -14.05 -23.71 30.43
C GLY A 504 -12.84 -23.04 31.08
N ASP A 505 -12.93 -22.70 32.36
CA ASP A 505 -11.85 -22.04 33.12
C ASP A 505 -10.70 -22.98 33.54
N LYS A 506 -10.76 -24.27 33.20
CA LYS A 506 -9.85 -25.30 33.71
C LYS A 506 -8.72 -25.63 32.72
N GLU A 507 -7.51 -25.19 33.04
CA GLU A 507 -6.27 -25.68 32.42
C GLU A 507 -6.06 -27.17 32.76
N PHE A 508 -5.92 -28.02 31.74
CA PHE A 508 -5.72 -29.48 31.91
C PHE A 508 -4.49 -30.03 31.19
N PHE A 509 -3.84 -29.23 30.35
CA PHE A 509 -2.58 -29.55 29.67
C PHE A 509 -1.77 -28.27 29.46
N SER A 510 -0.44 -28.36 29.52
CA SER A 510 0.44 -27.31 29.00
C SER A 510 1.81 -27.86 28.62
N GLN A 511 2.43 -27.25 27.60
CA GLN A 511 3.74 -27.58 27.08
C GLN A 511 4.49 -26.32 26.65
N ASN A 512 5.78 -26.23 26.96
CA ASN A 512 6.65 -25.14 26.50
C ASN A 512 6.80 -25.20 24.97
N ILE A 513 6.90 -24.02 24.37
CA ILE A 513 7.09 -23.84 22.93
C ILE A 513 8.59 -23.91 22.60
N ASP A 514 8.94 -24.56 21.49
CA ASP A 514 10.29 -24.51 20.91
C ASP A 514 10.47 -23.21 20.12
N LEU A 515 11.41 -22.38 20.59
CA LEU A 515 11.74 -21.06 20.02
C LEU A 515 13.00 -21.09 19.15
N THR A 516 13.45 -22.28 18.75
CA THR A 516 14.46 -22.42 17.69
C THR A 516 13.92 -21.79 16.40
N VAL A 517 14.75 -21.04 15.67
CA VAL A 517 14.39 -20.46 14.36
C VAL A 517 14.78 -21.43 13.25
N ASP A 518 13.82 -21.78 12.40
CA ASP A 518 14.03 -22.66 11.24
C ASP A 518 14.54 -21.84 10.04
N ARG A 519 15.82 -21.96 9.69
CA ARG A 519 16.42 -21.16 8.60
C ARG A 519 15.94 -21.56 7.20
N THR A 520 15.27 -22.71 7.03
CA THR A 520 14.82 -23.18 5.72
C THR A 520 13.49 -22.56 5.29
N GLY A 521 12.69 -22.16 6.28
CA GLY A 521 11.55 -21.26 6.14
C GLY A 521 11.36 -20.60 7.50
N PRO A 522 11.72 -19.31 7.67
CA PRO A 522 12.02 -18.55 8.92
C PRO A 522 10.88 -18.57 9.95
N THR A 523 10.59 -19.74 10.50
CA THR A 523 9.48 -19.96 11.42
C THR A 523 10.03 -20.35 12.78
N THR A 524 9.30 -20.01 13.82
CA THR A 524 9.65 -20.36 15.18
C THR A 524 8.39 -20.46 16.02
N GLY A 525 8.51 -20.99 17.22
CA GLY A 525 7.35 -21.26 18.05
C GLY A 525 6.68 -22.58 17.67
N LYS A 526 7.45 -23.68 17.65
CA LYS A 526 6.95 -25.02 17.32
C LYS A 526 6.44 -25.74 18.58
N ALA A 527 5.33 -26.46 18.47
CA ALA A 527 4.81 -27.32 19.53
C ALA A 527 4.11 -28.55 18.91
N SER A 528 4.40 -29.75 19.41
CA SER A 528 3.70 -30.98 19.00
C SER A 528 3.45 -31.88 20.20
N PHE A 529 2.22 -32.41 20.32
CA PHE A 529 1.78 -33.19 21.48
C PHE A 529 0.52 -34.05 21.21
N ASP A 530 0.39 -35.12 21.98
CA ASP A 530 -0.86 -35.89 22.10
C ASP A 530 -1.79 -35.22 23.12
N LEU A 531 -2.84 -34.54 22.67
CA LEU A 531 -3.86 -33.96 23.54
C LEU A 531 -4.96 -34.99 23.86
N ALA A 532 -5.21 -35.24 25.15
CA ALA A 532 -6.36 -36.01 25.62
C ALA A 532 -7.56 -35.08 25.86
N VAL A 533 -8.56 -35.11 24.98
CA VAL A 533 -9.75 -34.24 25.11
C VAL A 533 -10.68 -34.80 26.20
N PRO A 534 -10.99 -34.02 27.26
CA PRO A 534 -11.80 -34.49 28.39
C PRO A 534 -13.18 -35.00 27.98
N ALA A 535 -13.72 -35.97 28.73
CA ALA A 535 -15.05 -36.53 28.48
C ALA A 535 -16.18 -35.51 28.75
N ASP A 536 -15.91 -34.59 29.68
CA ASP A 536 -16.75 -33.48 30.14
C ASP A 536 -16.51 -32.16 29.39
N ALA A 537 -15.71 -32.19 28.31
CA ALA A 537 -15.51 -31.02 27.45
C ALA A 537 -16.82 -30.61 26.74
N PRO A 538 -17.09 -29.30 26.57
CA PRO A 538 -18.32 -28.81 25.93
C PRO A 538 -18.56 -29.43 24.55
N THR A 539 -19.81 -29.81 24.27
CA THR A 539 -20.21 -30.35 22.97
C THR A 539 -20.97 -29.33 22.12
N GLY A 540 -20.77 -29.38 20.81
CA GLY A 540 -21.51 -28.62 19.81
C GLY A 540 -21.51 -29.36 18.47
N ALA A 541 -22.11 -28.76 17.43
CA ALA A 541 -21.93 -29.25 16.06
C ALA A 541 -20.44 -29.29 15.69
N CYS A 542 -20.01 -30.29 14.93
CA CYS A 542 -18.65 -30.30 14.36
C CYS A 542 -18.53 -29.24 13.25
N ARG A 543 -17.32 -28.71 13.02
CA ARG A 543 -17.00 -27.96 11.80
C ARG A 543 -16.70 -28.89 10.64
N SER A 544 -16.07 -30.04 10.91
CA SER A 544 -15.91 -31.11 9.94
C SER A 544 -17.24 -31.84 9.66
N ALA A 545 -17.49 -32.18 8.40
CA ALA A 545 -18.70 -32.88 7.97
C ALA A 545 -18.74 -34.38 8.33
N GLU A 546 -17.68 -34.90 8.96
CA GLU A 546 -17.52 -36.33 9.28
C GLU A 546 -18.35 -36.81 10.48
N ALA A 547 -18.78 -35.88 11.35
CA ALA A 547 -19.60 -36.19 12.53
C ALA A 547 -20.60 -35.06 12.81
N THR A 548 -21.71 -35.38 13.49
CA THR A 548 -22.78 -34.40 13.78
C THR A 548 -22.58 -33.66 15.10
N THR A 549 -21.80 -34.20 16.03
CA THR A 549 -21.51 -33.58 17.34
C THR A 549 -20.06 -33.82 17.72
N CYS A 550 -19.36 -32.75 18.11
CA CYS A 550 -17.97 -32.76 18.54
C CYS A 550 -17.83 -32.19 19.95
N ARG A 551 -16.83 -32.68 20.70
CA ARG A 551 -16.31 -32.07 21.93
C ARG A 551 -15.23 -31.06 21.56
N TRP A 552 -15.23 -29.93 22.25
CA TRP A 552 -14.38 -28.78 21.96
C TRP A 552 -13.50 -28.42 23.15
N VAL A 553 -12.23 -28.13 22.88
CA VAL A 553 -11.30 -27.52 23.85
C VAL A 553 -10.56 -26.36 23.21
N THR A 554 -10.20 -25.37 24.01
CA THR A 554 -9.44 -24.21 23.55
C THR A 554 -7.95 -24.45 23.82
N LEU A 555 -7.12 -24.27 22.81
CA LEU A 555 -5.68 -24.12 22.95
C LEU A 555 -5.34 -22.64 23.03
N GLU A 556 -4.48 -22.25 23.96
CA GLU A 556 -4.05 -20.87 24.12
C GLU A 556 -2.53 -20.79 24.04
N SER A 557 -2.01 -19.90 23.21
CA SER A 557 -0.61 -19.47 23.31
C SER A 557 -0.54 -18.41 24.42
N VAL A 558 0.38 -18.59 25.37
CA VAL A 558 0.52 -17.66 26.51
C VAL A 558 1.95 -17.18 26.69
N ASP A 559 2.09 -15.92 27.09
CA ASP A 559 3.38 -15.25 27.32
C ASP A 559 4.08 -15.70 28.61
N GLY A 560 5.26 -15.14 28.88
CA GLY A 560 6.05 -15.45 30.07
C GLY A 560 5.42 -15.00 31.41
N VAL A 561 4.38 -14.16 31.39
CA VAL A 561 3.64 -13.70 32.57
C VAL A 561 2.22 -14.29 32.64
N GLY A 562 1.85 -15.18 31.71
CA GLY A 562 0.59 -15.92 31.69
C GLY A 562 -0.57 -15.22 31.00
N ARG A 563 -0.33 -14.15 30.22
CA ARG A 563 -1.38 -13.56 29.36
C ARG A 563 -1.62 -14.44 28.14
N VAL A 564 -2.89 -14.56 27.74
CA VAL A 564 -3.27 -15.19 26.47
C VAL A 564 -2.95 -14.24 25.33
N LEU A 565 -2.28 -14.76 24.29
CA LEU A 565 -1.93 -14.04 23.07
C LEU A 565 -2.83 -14.46 21.91
N ASN A 566 -3.00 -15.77 21.69
CA ASN A 566 -3.92 -16.33 20.71
C ASN A 566 -4.72 -17.48 21.32
N SER A 567 -5.93 -17.70 20.79
CA SER A 567 -6.81 -18.80 21.14
C SER A 567 -7.22 -19.58 19.89
N PHE A 568 -7.10 -20.90 19.93
CA PHE A 568 -7.41 -21.83 18.85
C PHE A 568 -8.36 -22.92 19.36
N TYR A 569 -9.07 -23.59 18.46
CA TYR A 569 -10.01 -24.64 18.83
C TYR A 569 -9.55 -26.01 18.32
N VAL A 570 -9.69 -27.04 19.16
CA VAL A 570 -9.54 -28.44 18.77
C VAL A 570 -10.87 -29.15 18.96
N GLU A 571 -11.38 -29.79 17.90
CA GLU A 571 -12.57 -30.62 17.93
C GLU A 571 -12.24 -32.12 17.93
N VAL A 572 -13.10 -32.92 18.57
CA VAL A 572 -13.07 -34.39 18.51
C VAL A 572 -14.51 -34.90 18.42
N PRO A 573 -14.84 -35.84 17.51
CA PRO A 573 -16.16 -36.46 17.46
C PRO A 573 -16.63 -36.97 18.83
N ALA A 574 -17.85 -36.60 19.23
CA ALA A 574 -18.40 -36.95 20.54
C ALA A 574 -18.58 -38.47 20.72
N ASP A 575 -18.86 -39.18 19.62
CA ASP A 575 -19.04 -40.64 19.57
C ASP A 575 -17.73 -41.43 19.79
N ALA A 576 -16.58 -40.74 19.82
CA ALA A 576 -15.29 -41.32 20.20
C ALA A 576 -15.28 -41.66 21.71
N LYS A 577 -15.77 -42.88 22.01
CA LYS A 577 -15.98 -43.44 23.36
C LYS A 577 -14.89 -43.04 24.37
N PRO A 578 -15.20 -42.21 25.39
CA PRO A 578 -14.18 -41.68 26.30
C PRO A 578 -13.55 -42.74 27.21
N ILE A 579 -12.28 -42.53 27.58
CA ILE A 579 -11.63 -43.17 28.73
C ILE A 579 -11.70 -42.20 29.92
N ALA A 580 -11.86 -42.74 31.12
CA ALA A 580 -11.99 -41.96 32.35
C ALA A 580 -10.79 -41.03 32.60
N THR A 581 -11.09 -39.85 33.17
CA THR A 581 -10.15 -38.78 33.49
C THR A 581 -8.96 -39.31 34.32
N PRO A 582 -7.69 -39.04 33.92
CA PRO A 582 -6.56 -39.26 34.80
C PRO A 582 -6.68 -38.34 36.03
N SER A 583 -6.73 -38.92 37.23
CA SER A 583 -6.64 -38.13 38.45
C SER A 583 -5.30 -37.40 38.48
N ALA A 584 -5.34 -36.07 38.59
CA ALA A 584 -4.17 -35.22 38.74
C ALA A 584 -3.44 -35.55 40.05
N THR A 585 -2.50 -36.48 39.97
CA THR A 585 -1.53 -36.75 41.02
C THR A 585 -0.28 -35.96 40.66
N VAL A 586 0.10 -35.00 41.50
CA VAL A 586 1.30 -34.18 41.27
C VAL A 586 2.53 -35.09 41.38
N GLY A 587 3.02 -35.53 40.23
CA GLY A 587 4.29 -36.24 40.12
C GLY A 587 5.44 -35.29 40.40
N ALA A 588 5.87 -35.22 41.66
CA ALA A 588 7.06 -34.48 42.04
C ALA A 588 8.27 -35.03 41.28
N GLN A 589 8.94 -34.16 40.53
CA GLN A 589 10.20 -34.47 39.85
C GLN A 589 11.24 -34.94 40.89
N PRO A 590 11.97 -36.05 40.66
CA PRO A 590 12.95 -36.53 41.63
C PRO A 590 14.05 -35.49 41.87
N ALA A 591 14.24 -35.08 43.13
CA ALA A 591 15.40 -34.30 43.51
C ALA A 591 16.69 -35.13 43.31
N PRO A 592 17.78 -34.55 42.78
CA PRO A 592 19.05 -35.26 42.66
C PRO A 592 19.59 -35.60 44.05
N SER A 593 19.94 -36.87 44.26
CA SER A 593 20.37 -37.38 45.56
C SER A 593 21.71 -36.79 45.99
N SER A 594 21.74 -36.18 47.18
CA SER A 594 22.95 -35.68 47.84
C SER A 594 23.39 -36.62 48.96
N ALA A 595 24.46 -37.38 48.73
CA ALA A 595 25.22 -38.04 49.79
C ALA A 595 26.73 -38.04 49.43
N PRO A 596 27.64 -37.80 50.40
CA PRO A 596 29.01 -37.40 50.09
C PRO A 596 29.99 -38.58 49.98
N SER A 597 31.10 -38.36 49.28
CA SER A 597 32.34 -39.12 49.49
C SER A 597 33.55 -38.22 49.25
N ALA A 598 34.58 -38.42 50.07
CA ALA A 598 35.69 -37.47 50.21
C ALA A 598 36.74 -37.58 49.09
N ALA A 599 37.44 -36.47 48.86
CA ALA A 599 38.50 -36.34 47.88
C ALA A 599 39.84 -36.97 48.33
N PRO A 600 40.74 -37.20 47.37
CA PRO A 600 42.15 -36.91 47.57
C PRO A 600 42.68 -35.87 46.56
N SER A 601 43.32 -34.82 47.06
CA SER A 601 44.31 -33.99 46.35
C SER A 601 45.59 -34.83 46.07
N PRO A 602 46.55 -34.46 45.18
CA PRO A 602 47.03 -33.08 44.94
C PRO A 602 47.54 -32.72 43.52
N GLY A 603 47.91 -31.43 43.33
CA GLY A 603 48.96 -31.04 42.37
C GLY A 603 48.62 -29.96 41.35
N ALA A 604 49.44 -28.90 41.32
CA ALA A 604 49.65 -27.94 40.22
C ALA A 604 51.20 -27.89 39.97
N PRO A 605 51.80 -27.10 39.04
CA PRO A 605 51.22 -26.08 38.13
C PRO A 605 51.85 -26.02 36.70
N SER A 606 51.64 -24.89 36.00
CA SER A 606 52.35 -24.38 34.78
C SER A 606 51.90 -24.95 33.42
N SER A 607 51.90 -24.21 32.30
CA SER A 607 52.56 -22.93 31.95
C SER A 607 51.78 -22.06 30.93
N ALA A 608 52.02 -20.74 30.93
CA ALA A 608 51.59 -19.75 29.91
C ALA A 608 52.72 -19.47 28.87
N PRO A 609 52.65 -18.49 27.95
CA PRO A 609 51.53 -17.68 27.44
C PRO A 609 51.38 -17.68 25.89
N SER A 610 50.36 -17.00 25.36
CA SER A 610 50.22 -16.69 23.92
C SER A 610 50.94 -15.39 23.53
N ALA A 611 51.34 -15.27 22.26
CA ALA A 611 51.89 -14.04 21.66
C ALA A 611 51.25 -13.74 20.29
N GLU A 612 50.99 -12.45 20.05
CA GLU A 612 50.80 -11.82 18.72
C GLU A 612 52.17 -11.75 17.96
N PRO A 613 52.30 -11.30 16.67
CA PRO A 613 51.39 -10.42 15.92
C PRO A 613 51.31 -10.54 14.36
N SER A 614 50.59 -9.57 13.77
CA SER A 614 50.85 -8.86 12.49
C SER A 614 50.46 -9.41 11.10
N GLU A 615 49.75 -8.51 10.37
CA GLU A 615 49.90 -8.07 8.96
C GLU A 615 49.89 -9.12 7.83
N VAL A 616 48.86 -9.15 6.95
CA VAL A 616 48.59 -8.21 5.84
C VAL A 616 49.66 -8.23 4.74
N ALA A 617 49.32 -8.80 3.58
CA ALA A 617 50.07 -8.67 2.33
C ALA A 617 49.10 -8.49 1.14
N THR A 618 49.25 -7.37 0.43
CA THR A 618 48.51 -7.00 -0.80
C THR A 618 49.06 -7.67 -2.05
N VAL A 619 48.21 -8.12 -2.97
CA VAL A 619 48.56 -8.31 -4.40
C VAL A 619 47.39 -7.97 -5.34
N THR A 620 47.70 -7.21 -6.39
CA THR A 620 46.93 -6.91 -7.63
C THR A 620 47.96 -6.80 -8.78
N PRO A 621 47.60 -6.76 -10.09
CA PRO A 621 46.35 -7.10 -10.80
C PRO A 621 46.54 -7.94 -12.11
N SER A 622 45.47 -8.06 -12.92
CA SER A 622 45.44 -8.15 -14.41
C SER A 622 45.71 -9.47 -15.16
N ALA A 623 44.69 -10.00 -15.87
CA ALA A 623 44.55 -9.95 -17.35
C ALA A 623 43.61 -11.06 -17.94
N SER A 624 42.76 -10.67 -18.90
CA SER A 624 41.84 -11.50 -19.72
C SER A 624 42.58 -12.16 -20.93
N PRO A 625 41.95 -12.84 -21.95
CA PRO A 625 40.52 -13.02 -22.28
C PRO A 625 40.06 -14.41 -22.87
N GLY A 626 38.76 -14.58 -23.15
CA GLY A 626 38.30 -15.30 -24.37
C GLY A 626 37.02 -16.16 -24.34
N ALA A 627 36.13 -15.89 -25.31
CA ALA A 627 35.19 -16.80 -26.01
C ALA A 627 33.80 -17.18 -25.43
N GLN A 628 32.78 -17.04 -26.29
CA GLN A 628 31.42 -17.63 -26.19
C GLN A 628 31.42 -19.12 -26.57
N PRO A 629 30.29 -19.85 -26.36
CA PRO A 629 29.50 -20.21 -27.55
C PRO A 629 27.97 -20.04 -27.40
N ALA A 630 27.27 -20.18 -28.54
CA ALA A 630 25.82 -20.01 -28.71
C ALA A 630 25.07 -21.38 -28.71
N PRO A 631 23.72 -21.45 -28.84
CA PRO A 631 22.92 -22.58 -28.36
C PRO A 631 22.73 -23.73 -29.37
N SER A 632 22.25 -24.86 -28.85
CA SER A 632 21.84 -26.05 -29.62
C SER A 632 20.31 -26.18 -29.69
N ALA A 633 19.79 -26.61 -30.84
CA ALA A 633 18.37 -26.86 -31.08
C ALA A 633 18.10 -28.33 -31.48
N THR A 634 16.92 -28.83 -31.17
CA THR A 634 16.37 -30.08 -31.74
C THR A 634 14.85 -29.98 -31.95
N ALA A 635 14.39 -30.22 -33.18
CA ALA A 635 13.00 -30.55 -33.53
C ALA A 635 12.71 -32.04 -33.20
N GLY A 636 11.49 -32.61 -33.21
CA GLY A 636 10.11 -32.12 -33.43
C GLY A 636 9.15 -33.17 -32.80
N SER A 637 7.90 -33.43 -33.21
CA SER A 637 6.95 -32.83 -34.18
C SER A 637 5.56 -33.44 -33.88
N GLY A 638 4.43 -32.72 -33.98
CA GLY A 638 3.63 -32.60 -35.21
C GLY A 638 2.24 -33.27 -35.04
N GLY A 639 1.16 -32.60 -35.46
CA GLY A 639 -0.21 -33.13 -35.37
C GLY A 639 -1.25 -32.04 -35.11
N ALA A 640 -2.07 -31.73 -36.12
CA ALA A 640 -3.17 -30.77 -36.03
C ALA A 640 -4.49 -31.43 -36.48
N SER A 641 -5.61 -31.04 -35.87
CA SER A 641 -6.96 -31.23 -36.41
C SER A 641 -7.96 -30.29 -35.72
N ASP A 642 -8.70 -29.53 -36.52
CA ASP A 642 -9.73 -28.57 -36.09
C ASP A 642 -11.00 -29.24 -35.53
N GLY A 643 -11.86 -28.45 -34.88
CA GLY A 643 -13.22 -28.89 -34.52
C GLY A 643 -14.02 -27.94 -33.61
N GLU A 644 -14.61 -26.88 -34.16
CA GLU A 644 -15.74 -26.19 -33.52
C GLU A 644 -16.97 -27.10 -33.43
N ALA A 645 -17.72 -27.05 -32.32
CA ALA A 645 -19.18 -27.25 -32.34
C ALA A 645 -19.86 -26.67 -31.10
N VAL A 646 -20.83 -25.77 -31.33
CA VAL A 646 -21.79 -25.25 -30.35
C VAL A 646 -22.92 -26.27 -30.11
N ALA A 647 -23.33 -26.51 -28.86
CA ALA A 647 -24.69 -26.96 -28.55
C ALA A 647 -25.07 -26.76 -27.06
N SER A 648 -26.08 -25.92 -26.79
CA SER A 648 -27.01 -26.13 -25.68
C SER A 648 -28.29 -26.77 -26.21
N PRO A 649 -28.92 -27.64 -25.42
CA PRO A 649 -30.28 -27.37 -24.94
C PRO A 649 -30.38 -27.62 -23.41
N GLY A 650 -31.40 -27.19 -22.68
CA GLY A 650 -32.65 -26.54 -23.10
C GLY A 650 -33.87 -27.14 -22.38
N GLY A 651 -34.15 -26.66 -21.17
CA GLY A 651 -35.48 -26.63 -20.55
C GLY A 651 -35.97 -27.85 -19.73
N GLY A 652 -36.60 -27.58 -18.58
CA GLY A 652 -37.72 -28.39 -18.08
C GLY A 652 -37.81 -28.69 -16.57
N GLY A 653 -38.64 -27.90 -15.85
CA GLY A 653 -39.68 -28.48 -14.97
C GLY A 653 -39.40 -28.70 -13.48
N ASP A 654 -39.93 -27.78 -12.66
CA ASP A 654 -40.70 -27.98 -11.41
C ASP A 654 -40.18 -28.85 -10.24
N GLY A 655 -40.40 -28.34 -9.00
CA GLY A 655 -40.83 -29.22 -7.90
C GLY A 655 -40.27 -29.02 -6.49
N SER A 656 -40.60 -27.90 -5.84
CA SER A 656 -40.93 -27.79 -4.40
C SER A 656 -40.33 -28.77 -3.37
N ALA A 657 -39.51 -28.27 -2.43
CA ALA A 657 -39.81 -28.32 -0.97
C ALA A 657 -38.73 -27.64 -0.11
N ALA A 658 -39.14 -26.77 0.81
CA ALA A 658 -38.35 -26.46 2.01
C ALA A 658 -38.55 -27.58 3.06
N PRO A 659 -37.62 -27.78 4.02
CA PRO A 659 -37.76 -27.00 5.26
C PRO A 659 -36.45 -26.56 5.94
N VAL A 660 -36.45 -25.27 6.32
CA VAL A 660 -36.07 -24.71 7.65
C VAL A 660 -35.27 -25.59 8.64
N GLY A 661 -34.12 -25.08 9.09
CA GLY A 661 -33.86 -24.97 10.54
C GLY A 661 -32.44 -25.22 11.09
N VAL A 662 -32.09 -24.43 12.12
CA VAL A 662 -31.02 -24.61 13.13
C VAL A 662 -29.57 -24.38 12.64
N GLY A 663 -28.70 -23.64 13.34
CA GLY A 663 -28.89 -22.81 14.55
C GLY A 663 -27.59 -22.13 14.99
N GLY A 664 -27.66 -20.88 15.47
CA GLY A 664 -26.50 -20.08 15.85
C GLY A 664 -26.09 -20.19 17.33
N LEU A 665 -24.81 -19.96 17.62
CA LEU A 665 -24.26 -19.76 18.97
C LEU A 665 -24.37 -18.26 19.38
N PRO A 666 -24.33 -17.94 20.69
CA PRO A 666 -24.88 -16.67 21.18
C PRO A 666 -23.93 -15.47 21.04
N ALA A 667 -24.46 -14.36 20.51
CA ALA A 667 -23.85 -13.04 20.62
C ALA A 667 -24.29 -12.33 21.91
N ALA A 668 -23.39 -11.57 22.53
CA ALA A 668 -23.73 -10.65 23.63
C ALA A 668 -24.53 -9.44 23.09
N THR A 669 -25.42 -8.89 23.91
CA THR A 669 -26.48 -7.97 23.45
C THR A 669 -26.22 -6.50 23.78
N SER A 670 -26.49 -5.60 22.82
CA SER A 670 -26.82 -4.20 23.10
C SER A 670 -27.67 -3.53 22.01
N GLY A 671 -28.96 -3.30 22.33
CA GLY A 671 -29.68 -2.05 22.02
C GLY A 671 -29.98 -1.66 20.56
N ALA A 672 -31.10 -2.16 20.04
CA ALA A 672 -31.67 -1.81 18.72
C ALA A 672 -32.15 -0.35 18.54
N GLY A 673 -32.36 0.06 17.27
CA GLY A 673 -33.02 1.31 16.89
C GLY A 673 -33.45 1.37 15.41
N ASN A 674 -34.50 0.62 15.02
CA ASN A 674 -35.02 0.59 13.65
C ASN A 674 -35.75 1.88 13.23
N ALA A 675 -35.54 2.35 11.99
CA ALA A 675 -36.56 3.05 11.20
C ALA A 675 -36.29 3.01 9.68
N ALA A 676 -37.03 2.16 8.97
CA ALA A 676 -37.40 2.27 7.56
C ALA A 676 -38.95 2.15 7.52
N PRO A 677 -39.69 2.45 6.42
CA PRO A 677 -39.24 2.58 5.03
C PRO A 677 -39.88 3.77 4.26
N GLU A 678 -39.61 3.89 2.94
CA GLU A 678 -40.65 3.72 1.91
C GLU A 678 -40.06 3.57 0.51
N ASP A 679 -40.82 2.91 -0.37
CA ASP A 679 -40.41 2.37 -1.66
C ASP A 679 -41.29 2.92 -2.80
N ARG A 680 -40.69 3.36 -3.92
CA ARG A 680 -41.37 3.67 -5.19
C ARG A 680 -40.41 3.48 -6.38
N GLY A 681 -40.57 2.39 -7.12
CA GLY A 681 -39.89 2.15 -8.39
C GLY A 681 -40.55 2.82 -9.62
N GLY A 682 -40.07 2.49 -10.82
CA GLY A 682 -40.67 2.93 -12.09
C GLY A 682 -39.75 2.78 -13.31
N ASP A 683 -40.07 1.81 -14.17
CA ASP A 683 -39.37 1.36 -15.37
C ASP A 683 -38.95 2.42 -16.42
N GLY A 684 -37.94 2.10 -17.24
CA GLY A 684 -37.62 2.87 -18.46
C GLY A 684 -36.39 2.42 -19.28
N ARG A 685 -36.58 1.48 -20.22
CA ARG A 685 -35.62 1.07 -21.29
C ARG A 685 -36.42 0.96 -22.62
N PRO A 686 -35.82 0.75 -23.82
CA PRO A 686 -34.42 0.88 -24.27
C PRO A 686 -34.27 1.60 -25.66
N ALA A 687 -33.06 1.54 -26.23
CA ALA A 687 -32.65 1.57 -27.68
C ALA A 687 -31.61 2.67 -28.02
N GLY A 688 -30.61 2.47 -28.90
CA GLY A 688 -30.16 1.23 -29.56
C GLY A 688 -29.25 1.47 -30.81
N GLY A 689 -28.11 0.77 -30.89
CA GLY A 689 -27.25 0.60 -32.08
C GLY A 689 -26.34 1.78 -32.49
N THR A 690 -25.28 1.60 -33.30
CA THR A 690 -24.55 0.38 -33.75
C THR A 690 -23.27 0.79 -34.54
N GLY A 691 -22.17 0.05 -34.40
CA GLY A 691 -21.02 0.05 -35.32
C GLY A 691 -19.96 1.16 -35.12
N GLY A 692 -18.70 0.99 -35.49
CA GLY A 692 -18.06 -0.22 -36.04
C GLY A 692 -16.68 0.02 -36.67
N TRP A 693 -15.63 -0.42 -35.97
CA TRP A 693 -14.34 -0.93 -36.48
C TRP A 693 -13.26 -0.01 -37.14
N SER A 694 -12.06 -0.12 -36.54
CA SER A 694 -10.80 -0.59 -37.17
C SER A 694 -9.71 0.37 -37.69
N LEU A 695 -8.64 0.40 -36.89
CA LEU A 695 -7.27 -0.09 -37.21
C LEU A 695 -6.26 0.77 -37.99
N ALA A 696 -5.02 0.66 -37.48
CA ALA A 696 -3.71 0.76 -38.13
C ALA A 696 -3.26 2.17 -38.60
N ARG A 697 -2.16 2.77 -38.11
CA ARG A 697 -0.75 2.37 -37.84
C ARG A 697 0.19 2.92 -38.92
N THR A 698 1.42 3.27 -38.48
CA THR A 698 2.59 3.71 -39.27
C THR A 698 2.51 5.14 -39.84
N GLY A 699 3.57 5.94 -39.86
CA GLY A 699 4.89 5.73 -39.24
C GLY A 699 5.89 6.88 -39.51
N THR A 700 6.76 7.13 -38.52
CA THR A 700 8.15 7.65 -38.60
C THR A 700 8.62 8.48 -39.81
N SER A 701 9.23 9.64 -39.51
CA SER A 701 10.54 9.98 -40.10
C SER A 701 11.40 10.90 -39.19
N LEU A 702 12.67 10.51 -39.03
CA LEU A 702 13.81 11.34 -38.62
C LEU A 702 14.36 12.05 -39.89
N GLY A 703 15.21 13.08 -39.85
CA GLY A 703 15.90 13.74 -38.74
C GLY A 703 16.79 14.89 -39.25
N ALA A 704 17.56 15.52 -38.35
CA ALA A 704 18.28 16.78 -38.60
C ALA A 704 19.66 16.64 -39.29
N GLY A 705 20.25 17.78 -39.68
CA GLY A 705 21.59 17.85 -40.29
C GLY A 705 22.32 19.20 -40.13
N VAL A 706 23.06 19.35 -39.02
CA VAL A 706 24.41 19.97 -38.87
C VAL A 706 24.69 21.38 -39.46
N ILE A 707 25.23 22.29 -38.63
CA ILE A 707 26.55 22.97 -38.80
C ILE A 707 26.87 23.82 -37.55
N ALA A 708 28.12 23.76 -37.08
CA ALA A 708 28.69 24.64 -36.07
C ALA A 708 30.04 25.17 -36.56
N LEU A 709 30.37 26.45 -36.29
CA LEU A 709 31.71 27.05 -36.11
C LEU A 709 31.67 28.59 -36.30
N THR A 710 31.95 29.38 -35.25
CA THR A 710 32.69 30.68 -35.31
C THR A 710 32.82 31.33 -33.91
N LEU A 711 33.80 30.91 -33.10
CA LEU A 711 34.13 31.58 -31.82
C LEU A 711 35.65 31.65 -31.54
N ILE A 712 36.43 32.28 -32.44
CA ILE A 712 37.82 32.70 -32.13
C ILE A 712 38.08 34.11 -32.73
N ALA A 713 37.56 35.14 -32.08
CA ALA A 713 37.90 36.55 -32.37
C ALA A 713 37.61 37.54 -31.23
N GLY A 714 36.52 37.34 -30.48
CA GLY A 714 36.03 38.33 -29.50
C GLY A 714 36.89 38.52 -28.23
N GLY A 715 37.65 37.50 -27.81
CA GLY A 715 38.32 37.49 -26.50
C GLY A 715 39.47 38.50 -26.31
N TYR A 716 40.05 39.04 -27.39
CA TYR A 716 41.28 39.84 -27.29
C TYR A 716 41.05 41.35 -27.05
N LEU A 717 39.82 41.86 -27.24
CA LEU A 717 39.52 43.29 -27.13
C LEU A 717 38.99 43.74 -25.76
N ILE A 718 38.50 42.82 -24.92
CA ILE A 718 37.87 43.15 -23.64
C ILE A 718 38.90 43.32 -22.51
N LEU A 719 40.03 42.60 -22.55
CA LEU A 719 41.08 42.65 -21.53
C LEU A 719 41.93 43.93 -21.55
N ARG A 720 41.84 44.78 -22.58
CA ARG A 720 42.65 46.01 -22.69
C ARG A 720 41.96 47.29 -22.17
N ARG A 721 40.67 47.22 -21.78
CA ARG A 721 39.88 48.38 -21.35
C ARG A 721 39.71 48.52 -19.84
N ARG A 722 40.32 47.63 -19.03
CA ARG A 722 40.17 47.56 -17.56
C ARG A 722 41.45 47.90 -16.78
N ARG A 723 42.34 48.72 -17.36
CA ARG A 723 43.63 49.16 -16.76
C ARG A 723 43.91 50.66 -16.97
N GLN A 724 42.86 51.48 -16.90
CA GLN A 724 42.95 52.95 -17.01
C GLN A 724 42.01 53.70 -16.05
N VAL A 725 41.56 53.03 -15.00
CA VAL A 725 41.09 53.66 -13.76
C VAL A 725 41.81 52.88 -12.65
N ASP A 726 42.55 53.63 -11.84
CA ASP A 726 43.51 53.22 -10.79
C ASP A 726 44.74 52.40 -11.24
#